data_AF-A0A7W8DNY5-F1
#
_entry.id   AF-A0A7W8DNY5-F1
#
_cell.length_a   1.000
_cell.length_b   1.000
_cell.length_c   1.000
_cell.angle_alpha   90.00
_cell.angle_beta   90.00
_cell.angle_gamma   90.00
#
_symmetry.space_group_name_H-M   'P 1'
#
loop_
_entity.id
_entity.type
_entity.pdbx_description
1 polymer ?
#
loop_
_entity_poly.entity_id
_entity_poly.type
_entity_poly.pdbx_seq_one_letter_code
_entity_poly.pdbx_strand_id
1 'polypeptide(L)'
;MPHEMLYDQILERRPIHRPWSLAEACTSCFFVELKQWAESLDVYTFDTLVHQQPLRTGTLLLGLHAEVTRRYGHEGQLWAVLSNRKIVCWQPQTWGRLYNPGGNLQFGHRQLLERTALWLELRHAFDVEDAHKWYRLIHLQIGFTHEDAKSRLKDWLSGQWPPVAVQTLLEERDPGALEFQRMWHRLRQYRLGNVSKAGMKEHLKSCCWVLPEWTEDLLKAALAADLIPLANDEEESISQFYTSPTLKWDGSGLPSFSVELCHLNEIETNSDLEVRVQGKVQARLLKQDAGGFAPDTQGALILGEGAALRSRLDLRLVSVDESLVRQASIVLWDADAEVSLFRPSDGWMVTESQLRTGQAFDLIAARDLKLTPAPSSSTVIGAGYRLHRYEKGWAGLIEATMDDVALWTSAGFGKQPEQLNLDTVRARWMQILDFAGSTSHAWPWKVPLRIDVVDRSWSFAGLRWTRADGKMMNYLSPPTELSLVEGDIARTLTLRVNVRHSTCRTATIPVKLPPPMQGCVRWSTEGKPVIQRGDKTLLISDASRSMWSFLLPERRDDLGNVLSMEERRCSFMEGDVVRGSVRSRAMILPRLGGYGAPAWISEDPYNGVEHTMDVGSRVIDGGVIRQVRVDGETNKVTVTQLSEFDLTERHVLLVWIALPDKRGGIVRVNREQLTVSASGWEFPFPPGGSLLGVALLYEGTRLGNWFSSTRWSDALLLSPPAEPVEMAALLRVWKAPLLQSVGNENHRSNVVAWLHKHWMKVLPVWLASEGFLTAPGMGQTPVPKLDDEWKRVVHALMTDLQPSIRPEQVQCFVDDLAASSSNQKPDDRLGFCLLALADISPLLAAKTLSAALQSPFVSNLKAAGKDVFAKMRAWFPCREETAIELALRHGNRDSEWLRRSIPSLQSLEYENKTLPLSYCRLSGSEEFRKFAFGVWLEQIRQRFHL
;
A
#
# COMPACT_ATOMS: atom_id res chain seq x y z
N MET A 1 -13.23 -53.29 38.85
CA MET A 1 -14.34 -52.60 38.15
C MET A 1 -14.07 -51.14 37.71
N PRO A 2 -13.04 -50.38 38.18
CA PRO A 2 -12.78 -49.03 37.63
C PRO A 2 -12.14 -48.99 36.23
N HIS A 3 -11.37 -50.01 35.85
CA HIS A 3 -10.54 -49.94 34.64
C HIS A 3 -11.28 -50.28 33.34
N GLU A 4 -12.49 -50.86 33.40
CA GLU A 4 -13.31 -51.19 32.20
C GLU A 4 -13.80 -49.90 31.57
N MET A 5 -14.33 -49.03 32.41
CA MET A 5 -14.81 -47.70 32.03
C MET A 5 -13.73 -46.86 31.33
N LEU A 6 -12.47 -46.90 31.77
CA LEU A 6 -11.40 -46.08 31.19
C LEU A 6 -11.05 -46.45 29.75
N TYR A 7 -10.90 -47.75 29.47
CA TYR A 7 -10.55 -48.21 28.13
C TYR A 7 -11.71 -47.98 27.15
N ASP A 8 -12.93 -48.30 27.59
CA ASP A 8 -14.13 -48.13 26.78
C ASP A 8 -14.35 -46.64 26.46
N GLN A 9 -14.11 -45.73 27.42
CA GLN A 9 -14.19 -44.29 27.17
C GLN A 9 -13.15 -43.77 26.15
N ILE A 10 -11.92 -44.31 26.13
CA ILE A 10 -10.92 -43.95 25.10
C ILE A 10 -11.41 -44.42 23.72
N LEU A 11 -11.99 -45.62 23.64
CA LEU A 11 -12.51 -46.16 22.38
C LEU A 11 -13.78 -45.43 21.91
N GLU A 12 -14.67 -45.06 22.80
CA GLU A 12 -15.90 -44.30 22.49
C GLU A 12 -15.58 -42.89 21.96
N ARG A 13 -14.50 -42.28 22.44
CA ARG A 13 -14.06 -40.93 22.04
C ARG A 13 -13.05 -40.93 20.91
N ARG A 14 -12.64 -42.10 20.44
CA ARG A 14 -11.70 -42.24 19.32
C ARG A 14 -12.27 -41.53 18.08
N PRO A 15 -11.48 -40.67 17.42
CA PRO A 15 -11.90 -40.07 16.16
C PRO A 15 -12.00 -41.11 15.04
N ILE A 16 -12.86 -40.82 14.06
CA ILE A 16 -13.16 -41.75 12.94
C ILE A 16 -11.95 -41.89 11.98
N HIS A 17 -11.09 -40.87 11.90
CA HIS A 17 -9.95 -40.86 10.99
C HIS A 17 -8.77 -41.72 11.47
N ARG A 18 -7.90 -42.07 10.52
CA ARG A 18 -6.69 -42.88 10.73
C ARG A 18 -5.54 -42.27 9.90
N PRO A 19 -4.33 -42.14 10.44
CA PRO A 19 -3.99 -42.37 11.86
C PRO A 19 -4.59 -41.30 12.78
N TRP A 20 -4.55 -41.51 14.09
CA TRP A 20 -4.98 -40.54 15.12
C TRP A 20 -4.04 -40.55 16.33
N SER A 21 -4.18 -39.57 17.23
CA SER A 21 -3.36 -39.45 18.44
C SER A 21 -4.18 -39.47 19.72
N LEU A 22 -3.61 -40.00 20.81
CA LEU A 22 -4.30 -40.09 22.09
C LEU A 22 -4.78 -38.74 22.66
N ALA A 23 -4.10 -37.62 22.35
CA ALA A 23 -4.56 -36.28 22.74
C ALA A 23 -5.98 -35.96 22.22
N GLU A 24 -6.43 -36.60 21.14
CA GLU A 24 -7.74 -36.37 20.53
C GLU A 24 -8.88 -37.07 21.28
N ALA A 25 -8.58 -38.13 22.05
CA ALA A 25 -9.57 -38.90 22.83
C ALA A 25 -9.47 -38.64 24.35
N CYS A 26 -8.28 -38.31 24.85
CA CYS A 26 -8.03 -38.10 26.28
C CYS A 26 -8.36 -36.67 26.71
N THR A 27 -9.14 -36.55 27.79
CA THR A 27 -9.43 -35.26 28.45
C THR A 27 -8.57 -35.10 29.72
N SER A 28 -8.46 -33.89 30.26
CA SER A 28 -7.61 -33.61 31.44
C SER A 28 -7.94 -34.48 32.67
N CYS A 29 -9.19 -34.93 32.83
CA CYS A 29 -9.58 -35.83 33.92
C CYS A 29 -9.02 -37.27 33.77
N PHE A 30 -8.68 -37.72 32.57
CA PHE A 30 -8.18 -39.08 32.33
C PHE A 30 -6.84 -39.32 33.01
N PHE A 31 -6.01 -38.29 33.15
CA PHE A 31 -4.69 -38.43 33.76
C PHE A 31 -4.77 -38.89 35.23
N VAL A 32 -5.71 -38.35 36.01
CA VAL A 32 -5.89 -38.71 37.42
C VAL A 32 -6.32 -40.17 37.55
N GLU A 33 -7.26 -40.59 36.71
CA GLU A 33 -7.79 -41.96 36.71
C GLU A 33 -6.77 -42.99 36.20
N LEU A 34 -6.00 -42.65 35.16
CA LEU A 34 -4.88 -43.46 34.66
C LEU A 34 -3.78 -43.61 35.70
N LYS A 35 -3.50 -42.55 36.47
CA LYS A 35 -2.52 -42.59 37.57
C LYS A 35 -3.02 -43.48 38.71
N GLN A 36 -4.27 -43.33 39.14
CA GLN A 36 -4.87 -44.19 40.18
C GLN A 36 -4.89 -45.67 39.75
N TRP A 37 -5.20 -45.93 38.48
CA TRP A 37 -5.10 -47.28 37.91
C TRP A 37 -3.69 -47.83 38.04
N ALA A 38 -2.68 -47.10 37.56
CA ALA A 38 -1.28 -47.53 37.64
C ALA A 38 -0.81 -47.80 39.08
N GLU A 39 -1.19 -46.94 40.03
CA GLU A 39 -0.80 -47.06 41.44
C GLU A 39 -1.49 -48.24 42.15
N SER A 40 -2.67 -48.66 41.66
CA SER A 40 -3.41 -49.80 42.21
C SER A 40 -2.86 -51.18 41.79
N LEU A 41 -1.96 -51.24 40.80
CA LEU A 41 -1.48 -52.50 40.22
C LEU A 41 -0.28 -53.08 40.97
N ASP A 42 -0.53 -54.18 41.69
CA ASP A 42 0.54 -55.11 42.07
C ASP A 42 1.04 -55.94 40.87
N VAL A 43 2.18 -56.61 41.06
CA VAL A 43 2.87 -57.34 39.98
C VAL A 43 2.04 -58.51 39.45
N TYR A 44 1.27 -59.17 40.31
CA TYR A 44 0.44 -60.32 39.92
C TYR A 44 -0.74 -59.87 39.07
N THR A 45 -1.41 -58.79 39.48
CA THR A 45 -2.52 -58.17 38.77
C THR A 45 -2.05 -57.62 37.43
N PHE A 46 -0.88 -56.97 37.39
CA PHE A 46 -0.27 -56.49 36.16
C PHE A 46 0.03 -57.63 35.18
N ASP A 47 0.74 -58.68 35.62
CA ASP A 47 1.08 -59.82 34.77
C ASP A 47 -0.20 -60.53 34.25
N THR A 48 -1.23 -60.64 35.09
CA THR A 48 -2.56 -61.17 34.70
C THR A 48 -3.24 -60.33 33.63
N LEU A 49 -3.24 -59.00 33.78
CA LEU A 49 -3.84 -58.07 32.81
C LEU A 49 -3.10 -58.06 31.48
N VAL A 50 -1.76 -58.09 31.50
CA VAL A 50 -0.95 -58.17 30.27
C VAL A 50 -1.22 -59.48 29.53
N HIS A 51 -1.41 -60.59 30.25
CA HIS A 51 -1.69 -61.89 29.62
C HIS A 51 -3.13 -61.98 29.06
N GLN A 52 -4.13 -61.60 29.87
CA GLN A 52 -5.54 -61.76 29.50
C GLN A 52 -6.05 -60.66 28.57
N GLN A 53 -5.55 -59.43 28.73
CA GLN A 53 -6.05 -58.23 28.05
C GLN A 53 -4.89 -57.31 27.60
N PRO A 54 -3.98 -57.80 26.73
CA PRO A 54 -2.77 -57.08 26.35
C PRO A 54 -3.05 -55.73 25.70
N LEU A 55 -4.01 -55.66 24.76
CA LEU A 55 -4.32 -54.43 24.02
C LEU A 55 -4.89 -53.34 24.92
N ARG A 56 -5.75 -53.73 25.86
CA ARG A 56 -6.33 -52.83 26.84
C ARG A 56 -5.26 -52.30 27.80
N THR A 57 -4.43 -53.20 28.32
CA THR A 57 -3.31 -52.81 29.20
C THR A 57 -2.34 -51.89 28.48
N GLY A 58 -1.99 -52.21 27.24
CA GLY A 58 -1.12 -51.37 26.41
C GLY A 58 -1.72 -50.01 26.09
N THR A 59 -3.04 -49.92 25.88
CA THR A 59 -3.74 -48.63 25.62
C THR A 59 -3.67 -47.73 26.84
N LEU A 60 -3.94 -48.27 28.03
CA LEU A 60 -3.87 -47.51 29.28
C LEU A 60 -2.43 -47.11 29.62
N LEU A 61 -1.44 -47.99 29.37
CA LEU A 61 -0.02 -47.65 29.53
C LEU A 61 0.41 -46.54 28.56
N LEU A 62 0.02 -46.62 27.28
CA LEU A 62 0.38 -45.63 26.28
C LEU A 62 -0.28 -44.28 26.56
N GLY A 63 -1.55 -44.27 26.99
CA GLY A 63 -2.25 -43.07 27.45
C GLY A 63 -1.60 -42.45 28.68
N LEU A 64 -1.22 -43.26 29.66
CA LEU A 64 -0.48 -42.79 30.84
C LEU A 64 0.87 -42.20 30.44
N HIS A 65 1.63 -42.86 29.56
CA HIS A 65 2.91 -42.34 29.09
C HIS A 65 2.78 -41.03 28.33
N ALA A 66 1.78 -40.93 27.44
CA ALA A 66 1.49 -39.71 26.71
C ALA A 66 1.19 -38.55 27.68
N GLU A 67 0.28 -38.73 28.63
CA GLU A 67 -0.10 -37.68 29.58
C GLU A 67 1.01 -37.32 30.58
N VAL A 68 1.79 -38.31 31.05
CA VAL A 68 2.98 -38.04 31.89
C VAL A 68 4.00 -37.21 31.11
N THR A 69 4.28 -37.58 29.86
CA THR A 69 5.24 -36.86 29.01
C THR A 69 4.75 -35.46 28.66
N ARG A 70 3.45 -35.33 28.37
CA ARG A 70 2.81 -34.04 28.09
C ARG A 70 3.01 -33.05 29.23
N ARG A 71 2.81 -33.49 30.48
CA ARG A 71 2.83 -32.64 31.69
C ARG A 71 4.21 -32.45 32.32
N TYR A 72 5.08 -33.46 32.25
CA TYR A 72 6.37 -33.48 32.98
C TYR A 72 7.59 -33.73 32.09
N GLY A 73 7.38 -33.91 30.78
CA GLY A 73 8.45 -34.16 29.82
C GLY A 73 9.28 -32.93 29.49
N HIS A 74 10.53 -33.18 29.12
CA HIS A 74 11.48 -32.21 28.59
C HIS A 74 12.33 -32.88 27.51
N GLU A 75 12.93 -32.07 26.63
CA GLU A 75 13.84 -32.54 25.59
C GLU A 75 14.95 -33.46 26.15
N GLY A 76 15.09 -34.64 25.55
CA GLY A 76 16.09 -35.64 25.95
C GLY A 76 15.79 -36.43 27.23
N GLN A 77 14.70 -36.17 27.97
CA GLN A 77 14.45 -36.79 29.29
C GLN A 77 13.26 -37.76 29.37
N LEU A 78 12.69 -38.18 28.22
CA LEU A 78 11.47 -39.02 28.18
C LEU A 78 11.48 -40.21 29.16
N TRP A 79 12.50 -41.07 29.10
CA TRP A 79 12.54 -42.27 29.93
C TRP A 79 12.79 -41.97 31.41
N ALA A 80 13.57 -40.93 31.71
CA ALA A 80 13.81 -40.48 33.07
C ALA A 80 12.52 -40.01 33.75
N VAL A 81 11.63 -39.35 32.98
CA VAL A 81 10.32 -38.89 33.47
C VAL A 81 9.37 -40.08 33.66
N LEU A 82 9.26 -40.96 32.66
CA LEU A 82 8.34 -42.11 32.71
C LEU A 82 8.67 -43.12 33.82
N SER A 83 9.96 -43.33 34.09
CA SER A 83 10.42 -44.25 35.13
C SER A 83 10.46 -43.62 36.53
N ASN A 84 10.17 -42.32 36.66
CA ASN A 84 10.23 -41.61 37.94
C ASN A 84 9.07 -41.99 38.88
N ARG A 85 9.42 -42.74 39.93
CA ARG A 85 8.47 -43.23 40.94
C ARG A 85 7.82 -42.14 41.79
N LYS A 86 8.30 -40.88 41.72
CA LYS A 86 7.64 -39.73 42.36
C LYS A 86 6.48 -39.19 41.53
N ILE A 87 6.47 -39.45 40.22
CA ILE A 87 5.43 -38.97 39.31
C ILE A 87 4.29 -39.99 39.25
N VAL A 88 4.63 -41.26 39.02
CA VAL A 88 3.71 -42.41 39.09
C VAL A 88 4.24 -43.41 40.11
N CYS A 89 3.50 -43.60 41.22
CA CYS A 89 3.94 -44.41 42.36
C CYS A 89 3.77 -45.91 42.11
N TRP A 90 4.45 -46.46 41.10
CA TRP A 90 4.45 -47.89 40.84
C TRP A 90 4.98 -48.69 42.03
N GLN A 91 4.34 -49.83 42.30
CA GLN A 91 4.89 -50.82 43.21
C GLN A 91 6.25 -51.31 42.67
N PRO A 92 7.27 -51.56 43.54
CA PRO A 92 8.63 -51.87 43.09
C PRO A 92 8.73 -53.02 42.08
N GLN A 93 7.91 -54.06 42.27
CA GLN A 93 7.91 -55.26 41.44
C GLN A 93 7.26 -55.01 40.07
N THR A 94 6.13 -54.29 40.03
CA THR A 94 5.47 -53.85 38.80
C THR A 94 6.38 -52.90 38.01
N TRP A 95 7.06 -51.98 38.68
CA TRP A 95 8.03 -51.10 38.06
C TRP A 95 9.15 -51.87 37.34
N GLY A 96 9.64 -52.95 37.97
CA GLY A 96 10.67 -53.83 37.38
C GLY A 96 10.22 -54.62 36.14
N ARG A 97 8.90 -54.75 35.90
CA ARG A 97 8.34 -55.30 34.66
C ARG A 97 8.35 -54.28 33.52
N LEU A 98 8.20 -53.00 33.85
CA LEU A 98 8.07 -51.91 32.89
C LEU A 98 9.43 -51.33 32.48
N TYR A 99 10.36 -51.21 33.44
CA TYR A 99 11.64 -50.53 33.30
C TYR A 99 12.82 -51.39 33.76
N ASN A 100 13.98 -51.14 33.18
CA ASN A 100 15.24 -51.69 33.67
C ASN A 100 15.84 -50.78 34.78
N PRO A 101 16.89 -51.21 35.52
CA PRO A 101 17.49 -50.40 36.57
C PRO A 101 17.99 -49.01 36.11
N GLY A 102 18.26 -48.85 34.80
CA GLY A 102 18.63 -47.57 34.18
C GLY A 102 17.44 -46.73 33.69
N GLY A 103 16.20 -47.09 34.02
CA GLY A 103 14.99 -46.34 33.68
C GLY A 103 14.49 -46.50 32.24
N ASN A 104 15.11 -47.36 31.43
CA ASN A 104 14.68 -47.61 30.05
C ASN A 104 13.59 -48.69 29.99
N LEU A 105 12.72 -48.63 28.97
CA LEU A 105 11.68 -49.64 28.76
C LEU A 105 12.26 -51.05 28.59
N GLN A 106 11.68 -52.01 29.31
CA GLN A 106 11.90 -53.45 29.12
C GLN A 106 11.36 -53.91 27.76
N PHE A 107 11.91 -55.00 27.22
CA PHE A 107 11.54 -55.52 25.91
C PHE A 107 10.04 -55.87 25.80
N GLY A 108 9.50 -56.60 26.78
CA GLY A 108 8.08 -56.96 26.79
C GLY A 108 7.14 -55.75 26.82
N HIS A 109 7.56 -54.67 27.49
CA HIS A 109 6.80 -53.42 27.52
C HIS A 109 6.84 -52.72 26.15
N ARG A 110 7.99 -52.68 25.47
CA ARG A 110 8.09 -52.11 24.11
C ARG A 110 7.18 -52.81 23.11
N GLN A 111 7.18 -54.15 23.14
CA GLN A 111 6.31 -54.95 22.27
C GLN A 111 4.83 -54.70 22.54
N LEU A 112 4.46 -54.52 23.82
CA LEU A 112 3.09 -54.21 24.21
C LEU A 112 2.62 -52.86 23.66
N LEU A 113 3.45 -51.81 23.76
CA LEU A 113 3.15 -50.48 23.22
C LEU A 113 3.06 -50.50 21.69
N GLU A 114 3.98 -51.18 21.02
CA GLU A 114 4.02 -51.31 19.56
C GLU A 114 2.79 -52.04 19.01
N ARG A 115 2.46 -53.20 19.58
CA ARG A 115 1.26 -53.96 19.21
C ARG A 115 -0.02 -53.15 19.43
N THR A 116 -0.06 -52.34 20.49
CA THR A 116 -1.21 -51.48 20.79
C THR A 116 -1.33 -50.35 19.78
N ALA A 117 -0.24 -49.65 19.49
CA ALA A 117 -0.24 -48.54 18.54
C ALA A 117 -0.65 -49.00 17.13
N LEU A 118 -0.19 -50.17 16.70
CA LEU A 118 -0.60 -50.79 15.43
C LEU A 118 -2.08 -51.20 15.45
N TRP A 119 -2.56 -51.79 16.54
CA TRP A 119 -3.96 -52.23 16.64
C TRP A 119 -4.96 -51.06 16.69
N LEU A 120 -4.60 -49.97 17.37
CA LEU A 120 -5.41 -48.76 17.44
C LEU A 120 -5.22 -47.84 16.22
N GLU A 121 -4.23 -48.11 15.37
CA GLU A 121 -3.83 -47.25 14.24
C GLU A 121 -3.46 -45.83 14.70
N LEU A 122 -2.67 -45.76 15.78
CA LEU A 122 -2.13 -44.52 16.30
C LEU A 122 -0.97 -44.03 15.43
N ARG A 123 -0.74 -42.71 15.41
CA ARG A 123 0.43 -42.11 14.74
C ARG A 123 1.72 -42.70 15.33
N HIS A 124 2.59 -43.24 14.47
CA HIS A 124 3.84 -43.87 14.89
C HIS A 124 4.93 -43.72 13.82
N ALA A 125 6.17 -44.02 14.19
CA ALA A 125 7.32 -43.95 13.28
C ALA A 125 8.05 -45.31 13.15
N PHE A 126 7.31 -46.43 13.19
CA PHE A 126 7.92 -47.77 13.13
C PHE A 126 8.56 -48.09 11.77
N ASP A 127 8.04 -47.50 10.69
CA ASP A 127 8.51 -47.71 9.31
C ASP A 127 9.77 -46.91 8.96
N VAL A 128 10.20 -46.00 9.83
CA VAL A 128 11.44 -45.22 9.67
C VAL A 128 12.57 -45.98 10.34
N GLU A 129 13.66 -46.27 9.63
CA GLU A 129 14.88 -46.83 10.21
C GLU A 129 15.58 -45.80 11.11
N ASP A 130 15.12 -45.69 12.36
CA ASP A 130 15.69 -44.83 13.40
C ASP A 130 15.79 -45.60 14.73
N ALA A 131 16.80 -45.30 15.56
CA ALA A 131 16.99 -45.87 16.89
C ALA A 131 15.94 -45.37 17.92
N HIS A 132 15.16 -44.33 17.58
CA HIS A 132 14.26 -43.62 18.50
C HIS A 132 12.76 -43.86 18.27
N LYS A 133 12.36 -45.01 17.69
CA LYS A 133 10.96 -45.32 17.32
C LYS A 133 9.94 -45.13 18.44
N TRP A 134 10.21 -45.66 19.64
CA TRP A 134 9.31 -45.52 20.80
C TRP A 134 9.32 -44.12 21.41
N TYR A 135 10.43 -43.36 21.25
CA TYR A 135 10.47 -41.96 21.64
C TYR A 135 9.55 -41.12 20.76
N ARG A 136 9.60 -41.34 19.43
CA ARG A 136 8.72 -40.69 18.46
C ARG A 136 7.26 -41.09 18.66
N LEU A 137 6.98 -42.37 18.96
CA LEU A 137 5.62 -42.86 19.24
C LEU A 137 4.93 -41.99 20.29
N ILE A 138 5.57 -41.74 21.43
CA ILE A 138 4.97 -40.95 22.52
C ILE A 138 4.77 -39.49 22.11
N HIS A 139 5.76 -38.86 21.47
CA HIS A 139 5.65 -37.44 21.07
C HIS A 139 4.59 -37.21 20.01
N LEU A 140 4.39 -38.15 19.06
CA LEU A 140 3.30 -38.06 18.09
C LEU A 140 1.91 -38.10 18.73
N GLN A 141 1.78 -38.66 19.94
CA GLN A 141 0.48 -38.66 20.65
C GLN A 141 0.10 -37.30 21.23
N ILE A 142 1.06 -36.38 21.40
CA ILE A 142 0.89 -35.13 22.17
C ILE A 142 1.40 -33.87 21.45
N GLY A 143 2.18 -34.03 20.38
CA GLY A 143 2.84 -32.95 19.64
C GLY A 143 4.08 -32.40 20.35
N PHE A 144 3.89 -31.70 21.46
CA PHE A 144 4.95 -31.09 22.26
C PHE A 144 4.65 -31.17 23.76
N THR A 145 5.69 -31.00 24.59
CA THR A 145 5.57 -30.97 26.05
C THR A 145 5.31 -29.55 26.56
N HIS A 146 4.73 -29.41 27.76
CA HIS A 146 4.46 -28.10 28.37
C HIS A 146 5.71 -27.23 28.47
N GLU A 147 6.78 -27.82 28.98
CA GLU A 147 8.00 -27.11 29.34
C GLU A 147 8.86 -26.77 28.12
N ASP A 148 8.91 -27.66 27.12
CA ASP A 148 9.57 -27.33 25.86
C ASP A 148 8.80 -26.21 25.14
N ALA A 149 7.46 -26.23 25.15
CA ALA A 149 6.66 -25.14 24.60
C ALA A 149 6.87 -23.83 25.38
N LYS A 150 6.87 -23.86 26.71
CA LYS A 150 7.09 -22.67 27.54
C LYS A 150 8.43 -21.99 27.26
N SER A 151 9.46 -22.78 26.97
CA SER A 151 10.83 -22.29 26.75
C SER A 151 11.15 -21.98 25.28
N ARG A 152 10.61 -22.74 24.32
CA ARG A 152 11.04 -22.71 22.90
C ARG A 152 9.92 -22.42 21.91
N LEU A 153 8.66 -22.29 22.33
CA LEU A 153 7.56 -22.02 21.41
C LEU A 153 7.78 -20.75 20.58
N LYS A 154 8.36 -19.70 21.18
CA LYS A 154 8.71 -18.47 20.45
C LYS A 154 9.64 -18.75 19.26
N ASP A 155 10.61 -19.62 19.45
CA ASP A 155 11.65 -19.93 18.50
C ASP A 155 11.07 -20.77 17.37
N TRP A 156 10.26 -21.77 17.72
CA TRP A 156 9.55 -22.61 16.77
C TRP A 156 8.56 -21.82 15.90
N LEU A 157 7.77 -20.93 16.50
CA LEU A 157 6.84 -20.06 15.76
C LEU A 157 7.57 -19.02 14.90
N SER A 158 8.83 -18.73 15.20
CA SER A 158 9.70 -17.84 14.41
C SER A 158 10.48 -18.58 13.31
N GLY A 159 10.20 -19.86 13.09
CA GLY A 159 10.79 -20.66 12.00
C GLY A 159 12.03 -21.47 12.37
N GLN A 160 12.45 -21.50 13.64
CA GLN A 160 13.44 -22.49 14.08
C GLN A 160 12.84 -23.89 14.00
N TRP A 161 13.67 -24.88 13.69
CA TRP A 161 13.27 -26.28 13.56
C TRP A 161 12.58 -26.79 14.85
N PRO A 162 11.28 -27.14 14.80
CA PRO A 162 10.59 -27.70 15.95
C PRO A 162 10.95 -29.19 16.10
N PRO A 163 10.54 -29.85 17.21
CA PRO A 163 10.74 -31.29 17.37
C PRO A 163 10.18 -32.09 16.19
N VAL A 164 10.80 -33.22 15.85
CA VAL A 164 10.40 -34.04 14.69
C VAL A 164 8.91 -34.41 14.70
N ALA A 165 8.33 -34.70 15.86
CA ALA A 165 6.90 -34.99 15.96
C ALA A 165 6.01 -33.80 15.57
N VAL A 166 6.42 -32.57 15.91
CA VAL A 166 5.73 -31.34 15.49
C VAL A 166 5.86 -31.17 13.98
N GLN A 167 7.05 -31.40 13.40
CA GLN A 167 7.25 -31.34 11.95
C GLN A 167 6.32 -32.32 11.22
N THR A 168 6.28 -33.57 11.67
CA THR A 168 5.39 -34.59 11.12
C THR A 168 3.91 -34.17 11.18
N LEU A 169 3.44 -33.64 12.32
CA LEU A 169 2.05 -33.16 12.45
C LEU A 169 1.74 -31.93 11.59
N LEU A 170 2.75 -31.11 11.25
CA LEU A 170 2.59 -29.96 10.35
C LEU A 170 2.56 -30.37 8.86
N GLU A 171 3.03 -31.57 8.51
CA GLU A 171 3.07 -32.09 7.14
C GLU A 171 1.91 -33.06 6.82
N GLU A 172 1.44 -33.79 7.82
CA GLU A 172 0.32 -34.73 7.69
C GLU A 172 -1.00 -34.02 7.30
N ARG A 173 -1.89 -34.72 6.60
CA ARG A 173 -3.15 -34.13 6.06
C ARG A 173 -4.42 -34.71 6.66
N ASP A 174 -4.31 -35.56 7.66
CA ASP A 174 -5.47 -36.12 8.32
C ASP A 174 -6.14 -35.06 9.25
N PRO A 175 -7.43 -35.21 9.60
CA PRO A 175 -8.17 -34.20 10.36
C PRO A 175 -7.54 -33.80 11.71
N GLY A 176 -6.91 -34.73 12.44
CA GLY A 176 -6.28 -34.43 13.72
C GLY A 176 -5.02 -33.59 13.56
N ALA A 177 -4.23 -33.88 12.52
CA ALA A 177 -3.07 -33.09 12.14
C ALA A 177 -3.48 -31.70 11.63
N LEU A 178 -4.60 -31.60 10.90
CA LEU A 178 -5.17 -30.31 10.50
C LEU A 178 -5.59 -29.46 11.70
N GLU A 179 -6.15 -30.05 12.76
CA GLU A 179 -6.46 -29.30 13.99
C GLU A 179 -5.20 -28.83 14.72
N PHE A 180 -4.15 -29.66 14.74
CA PHE A 180 -2.83 -29.24 15.23
C PHE A 180 -2.28 -28.06 14.41
N GLN A 181 -2.35 -28.13 13.08
CA GLN A 181 -1.92 -27.07 12.17
C GLN A 181 -2.72 -25.77 12.36
N ARG A 182 -4.04 -25.86 12.57
CA ARG A 182 -4.88 -24.69 12.87
C ARG A 182 -4.47 -24.02 14.17
N MET A 183 -4.26 -24.80 15.22
CA MET A 183 -3.79 -24.30 16.52
C MET A 183 -2.40 -23.66 16.40
N TRP A 184 -1.48 -24.32 15.70
CA TRP A 184 -0.14 -23.80 15.41
C TRP A 184 -0.17 -22.49 14.61
N HIS A 185 -0.99 -22.45 13.54
CA HIS A 185 -1.15 -21.26 12.71
C HIS A 185 -1.77 -20.11 13.51
N ARG A 186 -2.82 -20.38 14.31
CA ARG A 186 -3.44 -19.34 15.16
C ARG A 186 -2.48 -18.82 16.22
N LEU A 187 -1.66 -19.67 16.85
CA LEU A 187 -0.60 -19.22 17.76
C LEU A 187 0.40 -18.28 17.06
N ARG A 188 0.77 -18.60 15.82
CA ARG A 188 1.62 -17.73 14.99
C ARG A 188 0.93 -16.41 14.65
N GLN A 189 -0.34 -16.42 14.25
CA GLN A 189 -1.10 -15.20 13.96
C GLN A 189 -1.31 -14.33 15.20
N TYR A 190 -1.49 -14.95 16.37
CA TYR A 190 -1.53 -14.24 17.66
C TYR A 190 -0.19 -13.55 17.94
N ARG A 191 0.94 -14.22 17.69
CA ARG A 191 2.28 -13.62 17.81
C ARG A 191 2.47 -12.43 16.86
N LEU A 192 1.91 -12.49 15.65
CA LEU A 192 1.94 -11.39 14.67
C LEU A 192 0.92 -10.27 14.96
N GLY A 193 0.14 -10.37 16.04
CA GLY A 193 -0.91 -9.39 16.36
C GLY A 193 -2.13 -9.44 15.44
N ASN A 194 -2.30 -10.49 14.63
CA ASN A 194 -3.44 -10.60 13.70
C ASN A 194 -4.69 -11.21 14.37
N VAL A 195 -4.52 -11.87 15.51
CA VAL A 195 -5.60 -12.48 16.31
C VAL A 195 -5.64 -11.85 17.70
N SER A 196 -6.83 -11.56 18.21
CA SER A 196 -6.99 -11.00 19.55
C SER A 196 -6.66 -12.02 20.65
N LYS A 197 -6.20 -11.53 21.82
CA LYS A 197 -5.96 -12.40 23.00
C LYS A 197 -7.20 -13.19 23.41
N ALA A 198 -8.38 -12.56 23.34
CA ALA A 198 -9.64 -13.21 23.67
C ALA A 198 -9.95 -14.39 22.72
N GLY A 199 -9.85 -14.16 21.40
CA GLY A 199 -10.10 -15.20 20.40
C GLY A 199 -9.09 -16.35 20.46
N MET A 200 -7.81 -16.04 20.71
CA MET A 200 -6.78 -17.09 20.88
C MET A 200 -7.01 -17.92 22.16
N LYS A 201 -7.39 -17.26 23.26
CA LYS A 201 -7.70 -17.92 24.54
C LYS A 201 -8.87 -18.89 24.42
N GLU A 202 -9.91 -18.52 23.69
CA GLU A 202 -11.06 -19.39 23.44
C GLU A 202 -10.64 -20.62 22.64
N HIS A 203 -9.87 -20.43 21.57
CA HIS A 203 -9.41 -21.54 20.72
C HIS A 203 -8.49 -22.53 21.46
N LEU A 204 -7.54 -22.04 22.26
CA LEU A 204 -6.64 -22.92 23.03
C LEU A 204 -7.40 -23.77 24.04
N LYS A 205 -8.45 -23.22 24.67
CA LYS A 205 -9.29 -23.97 25.62
C LYS A 205 -10.07 -25.10 24.97
N SER A 206 -10.44 -24.95 23.70
CA SER A 206 -11.18 -25.97 22.94
C SER A 206 -10.28 -26.96 22.19
N CYS A 207 -8.98 -26.72 22.11
CA CYS A 207 -8.06 -27.53 21.31
C CYS A 207 -7.60 -28.78 22.07
N CYS A 208 -7.74 -29.96 21.46
CA CYS A 208 -7.35 -31.24 22.07
C CYS A 208 -5.83 -31.39 22.31
N TRP A 209 -5.01 -30.68 21.53
CA TRP A 209 -3.54 -30.71 21.62
C TRP A 209 -2.98 -29.88 22.78
N VAL A 210 -3.77 -28.99 23.39
CA VAL A 210 -3.36 -28.13 24.50
C VAL A 210 -4.22 -28.39 25.73
N LEU A 211 -3.59 -28.52 26.90
CA LEU A 211 -4.35 -28.60 28.15
C LEU A 211 -4.88 -27.21 28.54
N PRO A 212 -6.14 -27.08 29.00
CA PRO A 212 -6.72 -25.78 29.34
C PRO A 212 -5.89 -24.95 30.33
N GLU A 213 -5.23 -25.61 31.28
CA GLU A 213 -4.34 -25.00 32.27
C GLU A 213 -3.07 -24.38 31.65
N TRP A 214 -2.64 -24.78 30.45
CA TRP A 214 -1.46 -24.23 29.77
C TRP A 214 -1.74 -22.92 29.04
N THR A 215 -3.02 -22.54 28.90
CA THR A 215 -3.44 -21.46 28.00
C THR A 215 -2.66 -20.17 28.24
N GLU A 216 -2.56 -19.68 29.48
CA GLU A 216 -1.84 -18.43 29.76
C GLU A 216 -0.32 -18.56 29.55
N ASP A 217 0.26 -19.72 29.87
CA ASP A 217 1.68 -19.99 29.65
C ASP A 217 2.03 -20.00 28.16
N LEU A 218 1.20 -20.62 27.31
CA LEU A 218 1.42 -20.65 25.87
C LEU A 218 1.21 -19.27 25.23
N LEU A 219 0.19 -18.51 25.66
CA LEU A 219 0.00 -17.13 25.20
C LEU A 219 1.22 -16.25 25.56
N LYS A 220 1.78 -16.45 26.76
CA LYS A 220 3.00 -15.75 27.19
C LYS A 220 4.22 -16.21 26.40
N ALA A 221 4.39 -17.52 26.20
CA ALA A 221 5.52 -18.10 25.47
C ALA A 221 5.51 -17.70 23.99
N ALA A 222 4.33 -17.64 23.35
CA ALA A 222 4.18 -17.18 21.97
C ALA A 222 4.61 -15.71 21.79
N LEU A 223 4.49 -14.86 22.81
CA LEU A 223 4.83 -13.44 22.78
C LEU A 223 6.20 -13.08 23.38
N ALA A 224 6.95 -14.05 23.90
CA ALA A 224 8.29 -13.78 24.39
C ALA A 224 9.19 -13.25 23.25
N ALA A 225 9.83 -12.09 23.44
CA ALA A 225 10.58 -11.26 22.46
C ALA A 225 11.67 -12.07 21.69
N ASP A 226 12.00 -11.77 20.42
CA ASP A 226 12.36 -10.46 19.84
C ASP A 226 11.54 -10.03 18.59
N LEU A 227 10.67 -9.03 18.74
CA LEU A 227 10.40 -8.10 17.64
C LEU A 227 11.36 -6.93 17.88
N ILE A 228 12.43 -6.83 17.10
CA ILE A 228 13.26 -5.62 17.09
C ILE A 228 12.53 -4.65 16.14
N PRO A 229 11.85 -3.61 16.64
CA PRO A 229 11.43 -2.51 15.78
C PRO A 229 12.69 -1.84 15.24
N LEU A 230 12.88 -1.91 13.92
CA LEU A 230 13.83 -1.10 13.18
C LEU A 230 13.18 0.26 12.90
N ALA A 231 13.19 1.16 13.89
CA ALA A 231 13.16 2.63 13.69
C ALA A 231 13.10 3.34 15.04
N ASN A 232 14.00 4.31 15.24
CA ASN A 232 14.04 5.25 16.36
C ASN A 232 13.14 6.49 16.11
N ASP A 233 12.06 6.35 15.34
CA ASP A 233 11.11 7.44 15.10
C ASP A 233 9.75 7.04 15.71
N GLU A 234 9.42 7.65 16.86
CA GLU A 234 8.20 7.36 17.65
C GLU A 234 6.89 7.65 16.88
N GLU A 235 6.94 8.27 15.70
CA GLU A 235 5.78 8.46 14.80
C GLU A 235 5.55 7.30 13.80
N GLU A 236 6.56 6.47 13.48
CA GLU A 236 6.43 5.37 12.49
C GLU A 236 5.91 4.05 13.08
N SER A 237 6.02 3.84 14.41
CA SER A 237 5.69 2.55 15.04
C SER A 237 4.21 2.17 14.99
N ILE A 238 3.32 3.14 14.80
CA ILE A 238 1.86 2.93 14.65
C ILE A 238 1.51 2.50 13.21
N SER A 239 2.45 2.62 12.26
CA SER A 239 2.22 2.38 10.83
C SER A 239 2.74 1.05 10.27
N GLN A 240 3.61 0.33 11.00
CA GLN A 240 4.26 -0.88 10.48
C GLN A 240 3.34 -2.12 10.58
N PHE A 241 2.83 -2.60 9.44
CA PHE A 241 1.94 -3.76 9.34
C PHE A 241 2.61 -5.00 8.71
N TYR A 242 3.94 -5.05 8.74
CA TYR A 242 4.74 -6.14 8.18
C TYR A 242 6.02 -6.42 8.99
N THR A 243 6.51 -7.65 8.96
CA THR A 243 7.76 -8.08 9.62
C THR A 243 9.01 -7.64 8.86
N SER A 244 10.18 -7.68 9.50
CA SER A 244 11.46 -7.48 8.81
C SER A 244 11.63 -8.44 7.62
N PRO A 245 12.16 -7.98 6.48
CA PRO A 245 12.39 -8.82 5.30
C PRO A 245 13.41 -9.91 5.57
N THR A 246 13.11 -11.12 5.09
CA THR A 246 14.01 -12.28 5.19
C THR A 246 14.42 -12.76 3.81
N LEU A 247 15.71 -12.93 3.59
CA LEU A 247 16.27 -13.53 2.38
C LEU A 247 16.12 -15.06 2.40
N LYS A 248 15.53 -15.62 1.35
CA LYS A 248 15.48 -17.06 1.10
C LYS A 248 16.36 -17.40 -0.09
N TRP A 249 17.41 -18.16 0.17
CA TRP A 249 18.31 -18.65 -0.86
C TRP A 249 19.01 -19.94 -0.39
N ASP A 250 19.11 -20.92 -1.28
CA ASP A 250 19.78 -22.21 -1.02
C ASP A 250 21.19 -22.29 -1.64
N GLY A 251 21.63 -21.22 -2.33
CA GLY A 251 22.93 -21.15 -3.00
C GLY A 251 22.89 -21.60 -4.47
N SER A 252 21.81 -22.22 -4.94
CA SER A 252 21.65 -22.76 -6.31
C SER A 252 20.42 -22.25 -7.06
N GLY A 253 19.39 -21.80 -6.36
CA GLY A 253 18.14 -21.28 -6.91
C GLY A 253 18.10 -19.75 -7.06
N LEU A 254 16.93 -19.25 -7.46
CA LEU A 254 16.65 -17.81 -7.49
C LEU A 254 16.44 -17.29 -6.06
N PRO A 255 17.20 -16.26 -5.62
CA PRO A 255 16.99 -15.68 -4.30
C PRO A 255 15.68 -14.91 -4.27
N SER A 256 14.96 -14.99 -3.16
CA SER A 256 13.72 -14.26 -2.93
C SER A 256 13.71 -13.60 -1.56
N PHE A 257 12.98 -12.50 -1.43
CA PHE A 257 12.72 -11.87 -0.13
C PHE A 257 11.26 -12.10 0.25
N SER A 258 11.03 -12.33 1.54
CA SER A 258 9.66 -12.47 2.07
C SER A 258 9.43 -11.66 3.32
N VAL A 259 8.18 -11.28 3.55
CA VAL A 259 7.69 -10.62 4.78
C VAL A 259 6.38 -11.26 5.21
N GLU A 260 6.04 -11.19 6.49
CA GLU A 260 4.73 -11.56 7.01
C GLU A 260 3.94 -10.31 7.37
N LEU A 261 2.62 -10.34 7.20
CA LEU A 261 1.76 -9.24 7.62
C LEU A 261 1.49 -9.35 9.11
N CYS A 262 1.54 -8.23 9.83
CA CYS A 262 1.31 -8.14 11.26
C CYS A 262 0.43 -6.92 11.61
N HIS A 263 -0.08 -6.88 12.84
CA HIS A 263 -0.92 -5.80 13.37
C HIS A 263 -2.20 -5.51 12.54
N LEU A 264 -2.74 -6.53 11.86
CA LEU A 264 -3.94 -6.37 11.03
C LEU A 264 -5.22 -6.12 11.85
N ASN A 265 -5.19 -6.43 13.15
CA ASN A 265 -6.30 -6.20 14.09
C ASN A 265 -6.56 -4.70 14.36
N GLU A 266 -5.57 -3.83 14.14
CA GLU A 266 -5.68 -2.38 14.33
C GLU A 266 -6.35 -1.66 13.14
N ILE A 267 -6.72 -2.38 12.10
CA ILE A 267 -7.28 -1.79 10.89
C ILE A 267 -8.81 -1.69 11.00
N GLU A 268 -9.30 -0.46 11.15
CA GLU A 268 -10.73 -0.12 11.22
C GLU A 268 -11.34 0.05 9.82
N THR A 269 -11.63 -1.07 9.15
CA THR A 269 -12.41 -1.07 7.89
C THR A 269 -13.38 -2.23 7.83
N ASN A 270 -14.50 -2.00 7.13
CA ASN A 270 -15.61 -2.93 6.93
C ASN A 270 -15.55 -3.69 5.59
N SER A 271 -14.56 -3.40 4.75
CA SER A 271 -14.36 -4.07 3.46
C SER A 271 -13.16 -5.02 3.49
N ASP A 272 -13.16 -6.00 2.59
CA ASP A 272 -11.95 -6.76 2.26
C ASP A 272 -10.85 -5.83 1.73
N LEU A 273 -9.60 -6.27 1.87
CA LEU A 273 -8.43 -5.52 1.43
C LEU A 273 -7.59 -6.30 0.42
N GLU A 274 -6.82 -5.58 -0.39
CA GLU A 274 -5.81 -6.11 -1.29
C GLU A 274 -4.43 -5.62 -0.83
N VAL A 275 -3.50 -6.58 -0.73
CA VAL A 275 -2.09 -6.32 -0.50
C VAL A 275 -1.42 -6.13 -1.86
N ARG A 276 -0.90 -4.93 -2.13
CA ARG A 276 -0.25 -4.60 -3.39
C ARG A 276 1.24 -4.34 -3.20
N VAL A 277 2.08 -5.00 -3.98
CA VAL A 277 3.53 -4.76 -4.07
C VAL A 277 3.85 -4.28 -5.48
N GLN A 278 4.46 -3.09 -5.61
CA GLN A 278 4.74 -2.46 -6.90
C GLN A 278 3.50 -2.38 -7.83
N GLY A 279 2.31 -2.16 -7.25
CA GLY A 279 1.06 -2.07 -7.99
C GLY A 279 0.41 -3.40 -8.38
N LYS A 280 1.06 -4.55 -8.13
CA LYS A 280 0.46 -5.89 -8.35
C LYS A 280 -0.18 -6.39 -7.07
N VAL A 281 -1.39 -6.94 -7.17
CA VAL A 281 -2.05 -7.64 -6.06
C VAL A 281 -1.30 -8.92 -5.77
N GLN A 282 -0.80 -9.06 -4.55
CA GLN A 282 -0.03 -10.22 -4.08
C GLN A 282 -0.86 -11.12 -3.16
N ALA A 283 -1.79 -10.54 -2.41
CA ALA A 283 -2.71 -11.28 -1.55
C ALA A 283 -3.99 -10.46 -1.32
N ARG A 284 -5.08 -11.13 -0.96
CA ARG A 284 -6.33 -10.51 -0.48
C ARG A 284 -6.51 -10.83 1.00
N LEU A 285 -6.99 -9.84 1.75
CA LEU A 285 -7.30 -9.97 3.16
C LEU A 285 -8.81 -9.94 3.34
N LEU A 286 -9.37 -11.08 3.72
CA LEU A 286 -10.80 -11.25 3.94
C LEU A 286 -11.15 -10.88 5.39
N LYS A 287 -12.12 -9.98 5.56
CA LYS A 287 -12.59 -9.57 6.89
C LYS A 287 -13.20 -10.77 7.61
N GLN A 288 -12.90 -10.91 8.90
CA GLN A 288 -13.45 -12.00 9.75
C GLN A 288 -14.56 -11.50 10.67
N ASP A 289 -15.58 -12.33 10.92
CA ASP A 289 -16.72 -12.03 11.79
C ASP A 289 -16.31 -11.68 13.24
N ALA A 290 -15.21 -12.29 13.72
CA ALA A 290 -14.64 -12.05 15.04
C ALA A 290 -13.74 -10.80 15.12
N GLY A 291 -13.66 -10.01 14.04
CA GLY A 291 -12.70 -8.91 13.88
C GLY A 291 -11.35 -9.36 13.32
N GLY A 292 -10.62 -8.43 12.71
CA GLY A 292 -9.34 -8.69 12.01
C GLY A 292 -9.51 -9.20 10.58
N PHE A 293 -8.41 -9.72 10.02
CA PHE A 293 -8.30 -10.13 8.61
C PHE A 293 -7.62 -11.48 8.50
N ALA A 294 -8.11 -12.32 7.56
CA ALA A 294 -7.44 -13.55 7.16
C ALA A 294 -6.96 -13.41 5.71
N PRO A 295 -5.67 -13.68 5.42
CA PRO A 295 -5.19 -13.69 4.05
C PRO A 295 -5.76 -14.87 3.27
N ASP A 296 -6.04 -14.65 1.98
CA ASP A 296 -6.44 -15.69 1.03
C ASP A 296 -5.31 -16.66 0.70
N THR A 297 -4.06 -16.22 0.87
CA THR A 297 -2.84 -17.02 0.75
C THR A 297 -2.26 -17.36 2.12
N GLN A 298 -1.81 -18.60 2.31
CA GLN A 298 -1.08 -19.01 3.50
C GLN A 298 0.43 -18.72 3.35
N GLY A 299 1.05 -18.17 4.41
CA GLY A 299 2.50 -18.00 4.52
C GLY A 299 3.00 -16.57 4.30
N ALA A 300 4.32 -16.43 4.18
CA ALA A 300 4.97 -15.16 3.98
C ALA A 300 4.77 -14.64 2.55
N LEU A 301 4.52 -13.34 2.42
CA LEU A 301 4.40 -12.61 1.17
C LEU A 301 5.76 -12.55 0.47
N ILE A 302 5.85 -13.04 -0.76
CA ILE A 302 7.08 -12.95 -1.57
C ILE A 302 7.13 -11.58 -2.24
N LEU A 303 8.24 -10.86 -2.02
CA LEU A 303 8.44 -9.48 -2.47
C LEU A 303 9.13 -9.38 -3.84
N GLY A 304 9.56 -10.50 -4.42
CA GLY A 304 10.20 -10.60 -5.73
C GLY A 304 11.28 -11.69 -5.75
N GLU A 305 11.81 -11.98 -6.94
CA GLU A 305 12.79 -13.05 -7.16
C GLU A 305 13.91 -12.64 -8.15
N GLY A 306 15.14 -13.05 -7.86
CA GLY A 306 16.29 -12.93 -8.75
C GLY A 306 16.53 -11.53 -9.33
N ALA A 307 16.54 -11.42 -10.67
CA ALA A 307 16.83 -10.17 -11.37
C ALA A 307 15.73 -9.09 -11.20
N ALA A 308 14.53 -9.47 -10.77
CA ALA A 308 13.44 -8.53 -10.50
C ALA A 308 13.58 -7.83 -9.14
N LEU A 309 14.45 -8.33 -8.24
CA LEU A 309 14.69 -7.73 -6.94
C LEU A 309 15.18 -6.27 -7.03
N ARG A 310 14.85 -5.49 -6.01
CA ARG A 310 15.25 -4.09 -5.82
C ARG A 310 15.65 -3.88 -4.37
N SER A 311 16.56 -2.94 -4.11
CA SER A 311 17.00 -2.63 -2.74
C SER A 311 15.87 -2.09 -1.87
N ARG A 312 14.88 -1.44 -2.48
CA ARG A 312 13.68 -0.92 -1.81
C ARG A 312 12.41 -1.22 -2.60
N LEU A 313 11.32 -1.48 -1.89
CA LEU A 313 10.00 -1.84 -2.43
C LEU A 313 8.88 -1.14 -1.66
N ASP A 314 7.72 -0.96 -2.29
CA ASP A 314 6.53 -0.41 -1.65
C ASP A 314 5.46 -1.48 -1.45
N LEU A 315 4.91 -1.55 -0.23
CA LEU A 315 3.83 -2.44 0.18
C LEU A 315 2.60 -1.61 0.57
N ARG A 316 1.43 -1.97 0.04
CA ARG A 316 0.17 -1.24 0.29
C ARG A 316 -0.96 -2.15 0.67
N LEU A 317 -1.83 -1.66 1.55
CA LEU A 317 -3.15 -2.19 1.82
C LEU A 317 -4.19 -1.26 1.22
N VAL A 318 -5.01 -1.78 0.33
CA VAL A 318 -6.01 -1.02 -0.44
C VAL A 318 -7.36 -1.70 -0.28
N SER A 319 -8.45 -0.95 -0.12
CA SER A 319 -9.81 -1.52 -0.11
C SER A 319 -10.35 -1.78 -1.52
N VAL A 320 -11.50 -2.46 -1.60
CA VAL A 320 -12.16 -2.83 -2.88
C VAL A 320 -12.51 -1.62 -3.77
N ASP A 321 -12.73 -0.45 -3.17
CA ASP A 321 -12.97 0.82 -3.87
C ASP A 321 -11.68 1.58 -4.26
N GLU A 322 -10.54 0.89 -4.20
CA GLU A 322 -9.20 1.42 -4.46
C GLU A 322 -8.70 2.49 -3.47
N SER A 323 -9.37 2.66 -2.31
CA SER A 323 -8.91 3.59 -1.28
C SER A 323 -7.67 3.03 -0.55
N LEU A 324 -6.66 3.87 -0.31
CA LEU A 324 -5.45 3.47 0.40
C LEU A 324 -5.72 3.42 1.91
N VAL A 325 -5.49 2.26 2.53
CA VAL A 325 -5.66 2.05 3.97
C VAL A 325 -4.35 2.21 4.74
N ARG A 326 -3.28 1.52 4.31
CA ARG A 326 -1.91 1.68 4.84
C ARG A 326 -0.86 1.53 3.73
N GLN A 327 0.30 2.15 3.91
CA GLN A 327 1.45 2.05 3.00
C GLN A 327 2.76 1.97 3.78
N ALA A 328 3.71 1.18 3.29
CA ALA A 328 5.06 1.11 3.82
C ALA A 328 6.12 0.98 2.71
N SER A 329 7.34 1.44 3.01
CA SER A 329 8.51 1.27 2.16
C SER A 329 9.49 0.29 2.82
N ILE A 330 9.77 -0.82 2.14
CA ILE A 330 10.54 -1.95 2.63
C ILE A 330 11.96 -1.90 2.05
N VAL A 331 12.96 -1.89 2.92
CA VAL A 331 14.38 -2.00 2.53
C VAL A 331 14.81 -3.47 2.56
N LEU A 332 15.16 -4.04 1.41
CA LEU A 332 15.62 -5.43 1.29
C LEU A 332 17.13 -5.57 1.54
N TRP A 333 17.91 -4.60 1.06
CA TRP A 333 19.34 -4.47 1.36
C TRP A 333 19.73 -3.00 1.28
N ASP A 334 20.83 -2.65 1.95
CA ASP A 334 21.33 -1.29 1.92
C ASP A 334 22.14 -1.06 0.63
N ALA A 335 21.55 -0.31 -0.31
CA ALA A 335 22.23 0.09 -1.54
C ALA A 335 23.32 1.15 -1.30
N ASP A 336 23.29 1.81 -0.14
CA ASP A 336 24.24 2.84 0.26
C ASP A 336 25.51 2.29 0.91
N ALA A 337 25.49 1.02 1.32
CA ALA A 337 26.62 0.27 1.88
C ALA A 337 27.38 -0.52 0.81
N GLU A 338 28.68 -0.76 1.02
CA GLU A 338 29.49 -1.55 0.08
C GLU A 338 29.06 -3.03 0.07
N VAL A 339 28.68 -3.55 1.22
CA VAL A 339 28.12 -4.90 1.38
C VAL A 339 26.93 -4.89 2.33
N SER A 340 25.93 -5.73 2.07
CA SER A 340 24.86 -6.06 3.02
C SER A 340 24.97 -7.53 3.39
N LEU A 341 24.88 -7.83 4.69
CA LEU A 341 25.16 -9.16 5.23
C LEU A 341 23.88 -9.82 5.72
N PHE A 342 23.73 -11.10 5.42
CA PHE A 342 22.55 -11.88 5.76
C PHE A 342 22.95 -13.20 6.40
N ARG A 343 22.16 -13.62 7.39
CA ARG A 343 22.36 -14.90 8.05
C ARG A 343 21.61 -16.00 7.27
N PRO A 344 22.24 -17.10 6.82
CA PRO A 344 21.59 -18.06 5.94
C PRO A 344 20.53 -18.91 6.66
N SER A 345 20.60 -18.98 8.00
CA SER A 345 19.67 -19.81 8.79
C SER A 345 18.26 -19.25 8.86
N ASP A 346 18.10 -17.93 8.85
CA ASP A 346 16.81 -17.23 8.99
C ASP A 346 16.60 -16.13 7.95
N GLY A 347 17.62 -15.82 7.14
CA GLY A 347 17.57 -14.80 6.10
C GLY A 347 17.66 -13.37 6.61
N TRP A 348 17.93 -13.16 7.91
CA TRP A 348 17.91 -11.82 8.50
C TRP A 348 19.14 -11.02 8.09
N MET A 349 18.93 -9.74 7.83
CA MET A 349 20.02 -8.79 7.69
C MET A 349 20.72 -8.61 9.04
N VAL A 350 22.04 -8.71 9.04
CA VAL A 350 22.87 -8.64 10.23
C VAL A 350 23.92 -7.55 10.10
N THR A 351 24.34 -6.99 11.23
CA THR A 351 25.48 -6.09 11.27
C THR A 351 26.78 -6.88 11.34
N GLU A 352 27.89 -6.25 10.92
CA GLU A 352 29.23 -6.87 10.95
C GLU A 352 29.61 -7.43 12.34
N SER A 353 29.23 -6.70 13.40
CA SER A 353 29.46 -7.09 14.79
C SER A 353 28.76 -8.38 15.22
N GLN A 354 27.75 -8.84 14.47
CA GLN A 354 26.98 -10.04 14.77
C GLN A 354 27.46 -11.29 14.03
N LEU A 355 28.37 -11.13 13.07
CA LEU A 355 29.02 -12.26 12.40
C LEU A 355 30.16 -12.79 13.27
N ARG A 356 30.47 -14.08 13.15
CA ARG A 356 31.66 -14.70 13.76
C ARG A 356 32.52 -15.34 12.68
N THR A 357 33.84 -15.34 12.85
CA THR A 357 34.76 -15.99 11.89
C THR A 357 34.40 -17.45 11.68
N GLY A 358 34.37 -17.90 10.42
CA GLY A 358 34.01 -19.27 10.04
C GLY A 358 32.51 -19.60 10.08
N GLN A 359 31.65 -18.64 10.44
CA GLN A 359 30.20 -18.77 10.35
C GLN A 359 29.73 -18.59 8.90
N ALA A 360 28.75 -19.38 8.47
CA ALA A 360 28.16 -19.21 7.14
C ALA A 360 27.38 -17.89 7.04
N PHE A 361 27.51 -17.19 5.92
CA PHE A 361 26.76 -15.96 5.65
C PHE A 361 26.54 -15.72 4.17
N ASP A 362 25.49 -14.96 3.88
CA ASP A 362 25.16 -14.47 2.56
C ASP A 362 25.49 -12.97 2.48
N LEU A 363 26.02 -12.53 1.34
CA LEU A 363 26.52 -11.18 1.15
C LEU A 363 26.02 -10.62 -0.17
N ILE A 364 25.37 -9.47 -0.12
CA ILE A 364 25.02 -8.70 -1.31
C ILE A 364 26.09 -7.62 -1.52
N ALA A 365 26.67 -7.59 -2.72
CA ALA A 365 27.68 -6.63 -3.14
C ALA A 365 27.42 -6.14 -4.57
N ALA A 366 27.96 -4.98 -4.91
CA ALA A 366 27.96 -4.52 -6.29
C ALA A 366 28.78 -5.48 -7.17
N ARG A 367 28.34 -5.69 -8.42
CA ARG A 367 28.92 -6.69 -9.33
C ARG A 367 30.40 -6.46 -9.66
N ASP A 368 30.89 -5.24 -9.47
CA ASP A 368 32.27 -4.81 -9.73
C ASP A 368 33.23 -5.06 -8.56
N LEU A 369 32.73 -5.46 -7.39
CA LEU A 369 33.58 -5.83 -6.26
C LEU A 369 34.14 -7.25 -6.44
N LYS A 370 35.45 -7.38 -6.24
CA LYS A 370 36.14 -8.65 -6.18
C LYS A 370 36.22 -9.08 -4.72
N LEU A 371 35.59 -10.21 -4.40
CA LEU A 371 35.64 -10.78 -3.07
C LEU A 371 36.80 -11.78 -2.96
N THR A 372 37.64 -11.60 -1.94
CA THR A 372 38.78 -12.48 -1.66
C THR A 372 38.74 -12.90 -0.18
N PRO A 373 38.73 -14.20 0.16
CA PRO A 373 38.67 -15.36 -0.73
C PRO A 373 37.36 -15.43 -1.54
N ALA A 374 37.40 -16.15 -2.66
CA ALA A 374 36.23 -16.28 -3.53
C ALA A 374 35.07 -16.99 -2.81
N PRO A 375 33.82 -16.54 -3.00
CA PRO A 375 32.64 -17.15 -2.38
C PRO A 375 32.36 -18.54 -2.97
N SER A 376 31.68 -19.37 -2.18
CA SER A 376 31.28 -20.74 -2.55
C SER A 376 30.27 -20.77 -3.69
N SER A 377 29.34 -19.81 -3.69
CA SER A 377 28.40 -19.59 -4.80
C SER A 377 28.10 -18.11 -4.98
N SER A 378 27.65 -17.75 -6.18
CA SER A 378 27.25 -16.39 -6.51
C SER A 378 26.16 -16.38 -7.56
N THR A 379 25.16 -15.51 -7.38
CA THR A 379 24.08 -15.29 -8.33
C THR A 379 23.83 -13.81 -8.55
N VAL A 380 23.35 -13.46 -9.74
CA VAL A 380 23.04 -12.07 -10.10
C VAL A 380 21.66 -11.72 -9.58
N ILE A 381 21.54 -10.57 -8.92
CA ILE A 381 20.26 -9.98 -8.50
C ILE A 381 20.07 -8.63 -9.21
N GLY A 382 18.89 -8.03 -9.09
CA GLY A 382 18.55 -6.80 -9.80
C GLY A 382 19.46 -5.60 -9.50
N ALA A 383 19.40 -4.58 -10.37
CA ALA A 383 20.09 -3.29 -10.21
C ALA A 383 21.64 -3.35 -10.13
N GLY A 384 22.26 -4.38 -10.71
CA GLY A 384 23.73 -4.47 -10.83
C GLY A 384 24.43 -5.05 -9.60
N TYR A 385 23.69 -5.72 -8.72
CA TYR A 385 24.22 -6.39 -7.53
C TYR A 385 24.37 -7.90 -7.76
N ARG A 386 25.18 -8.53 -6.91
CA ARG A 386 25.33 -9.98 -6.81
C ARG A 386 25.13 -10.39 -5.36
N LEU A 387 24.48 -11.54 -5.20
CA LEU A 387 24.38 -12.25 -3.94
C LEU A 387 25.43 -13.36 -3.94
N HIS A 388 26.16 -13.47 -2.83
CA HIS A 388 27.32 -14.35 -2.65
C HIS A 388 27.13 -15.19 -1.38
N ARG A 389 27.52 -16.46 -1.41
CA ARG A 389 27.48 -17.35 -0.24
C ARG A 389 28.88 -17.70 0.24
N TYR A 390 29.08 -17.59 1.54
CA TYR A 390 30.21 -18.17 2.25
C TYR A 390 29.73 -19.30 3.15
N GLU A 391 30.19 -20.51 2.88
CA GLU A 391 29.85 -21.70 3.67
C GLU A 391 30.60 -21.73 5.01
N LYS A 392 30.11 -22.55 5.95
CA LYS A 392 30.75 -22.74 7.25
C LYS A 392 32.19 -23.25 7.08
N GLY A 393 33.12 -22.66 7.81
CA GLY A 393 34.53 -23.09 7.82
C GLY A 393 35.47 -22.32 6.88
N TRP A 394 35.04 -21.19 6.31
CA TRP A 394 35.96 -20.27 5.65
C TRP A 394 37.01 -19.74 6.65
N ALA A 395 38.25 -19.56 6.17
CA ALA A 395 39.39 -19.13 6.98
C ALA A 395 39.98 -17.81 6.46
N GLY A 396 40.44 -16.96 7.37
CA GLY A 396 41.11 -15.70 7.05
C GLY A 396 40.21 -14.47 7.16
N LEU A 397 40.52 -13.45 6.36
CA LEU A 397 39.77 -12.21 6.21
C LEU A 397 39.09 -12.22 4.85
N ILE A 398 37.85 -11.75 4.80
CA ILE A 398 37.14 -11.51 3.55
C ILE A 398 37.27 -10.03 3.23
N GLU A 399 37.86 -9.73 2.08
CA GLU A 399 38.01 -8.40 1.56
C GLU A 399 37.15 -8.25 0.30
N ALA A 400 36.33 -7.21 0.28
CA ALA A 400 35.75 -6.72 -0.95
C ALA A 400 36.71 -5.66 -1.51
N THR A 401 37.48 -6.06 -2.50
CA THR A 401 38.44 -5.19 -3.17
C THR A 401 37.88 -4.71 -4.49
N MET A 402 38.31 -3.51 -4.85
CA MET A 402 38.18 -3.00 -6.21
C MET A 402 39.59 -2.67 -6.67
N ASP A 403 40.08 -3.42 -7.67
CA ASP A 403 41.50 -3.50 -8.02
C ASP A 403 42.38 -3.93 -6.82
N ASP A 404 43.18 -2.99 -6.30
CA ASP A 404 44.16 -3.18 -5.22
C ASP A 404 43.71 -2.51 -3.90
N VAL A 405 42.51 -1.91 -3.85
CA VAL A 405 42.01 -1.20 -2.66
C VAL A 405 40.88 -1.99 -2.02
N ALA A 406 41.05 -2.33 -0.74
CA ALA A 406 40.00 -2.92 0.09
C ALA A 406 39.00 -1.85 0.51
N LEU A 407 37.76 -1.97 0.02
CA LEU A 407 36.66 -1.06 0.34
C LEU A 407 35.85 -1.54 1.54
N TRP A 408 35.83 -2.85 1.73
CA TRP A 408 35.24 -3.49 2.89
C TRP A 408 36.12 -4.66 3.31
N THR A 409 36.24 -4.88 4.62
CA THR A 409 36.95 -6.02 5.17
C THR A 409 36.13 -6.60 6.30
N SER A 410 36.17 -7.92 6.45
CA SER A 410 35.64 -8.59 7.64
C SER A 410 36.54 -8.37 8.87
N ALA A 411 37.56 -7.50 8.84
CA ALA A 411 38.52 -7.26 9.92
C ALA A 411 37.95 -6.48 11.12
N GLY A 412 36.67 -6.07 11.07
CA GLY A 412 35.87 -5.59 12.20
C GLY A 412 35.68 -6.58 13.36
N PHE A 413 36.62 -7.52 13.56
CA PHE A 413 36.86 -8.28 14.79
C PHE A 413 38.01 -7.69 15.63
N GLY A 414 38.69 -6.63 15.16
CA GLY A 414 39.69 -5.90 15.92
C GLY A 414 40.35 -4.78 15.11
N LYS A 415 40.26 -3.54 15.64
CA LYS A 415 40.87 -2.26 15.20
C LYS A 415 40.81 -1.93 13.70
N GLN A 416 40.03 -0.89 13.39
CA GLN A 416 40.05 -0.19 12.09
C GLN A 416 41.47 0.25 11.71
N PRO A 417 41.90 0.09 10.45
CA PRO A 417 42.99 0.89 9.90
C PRO A 417 42.57 2.37 9.88
N GLU A 418 43.53 3.30 10.05
CA GLU A 418 43.29 4.75 10.02
C GLU A 418 42.37 5.13 8.84
N GLN A 419 41.12 5.51 9.15
CA GLN A 419 40.17 5.99 8.16
C GLN A 419 40.70 7.31 7.57
N LEU A 420 40.93 7.32 6.25
CA LEU A 420 41.09 8.57 5.51
C LEU A 420 39.87 9.45 5.73
N ASN A 421 40.10 10.74 5.96
CA ASN A 421 39.01 11.69 6.13
C ASN A 421 38.22 11.82 4.80
N LEU A 422 36.91 11.55 4.84
CA LEU A 422 36.01 11.58 3.67
C LEU A 422 35.95 12.96 3.00
N ASP A 423 36.37 14.02 3.70
CA ASP A 423 36.46 15.38 3.18
C ASP A 423 37.62 15.62 2.18
N THR A 424 38.48 14.63 1.97
CA THR A 424 39.66 14.73 1.09
C THR A 424 39.29 14.98 -0.37
N VAL A 425 38.13 14.49 -0.83
CA VAL A 425 37.64 14.68 -2.20
C VAL A 425 36.22 15.20 -2.15
N ARG A 426 35.94 16.26 -2.92
CA ARG A 426 34.59 16.78 -3.16
C ARG A 426 34.26 16.64 -4.62
N ALA A 427 33.08 16.12 -4.92
CA ALA A 427 32.51 16.17 -6.26
C ALA A 427 31.19 16.94 -6.20
N ARG A 428 30.91 17.71 -7.25
CA ARG A 428 29.62 18.38 -7.41
C ARG A 428 29.25 18.53 -8.88
N TRP A 429 27.97 18.45 -9.17
CA TRP A 429 27.45 18.81 -10.46
C TRP A 429 27.66 20.30 -10.71
N MET A 430 28.13 20.64 -11.90
CA MET A 430 28.25 22.04 -12.35
C MET A 430 26.98 22.50 -13.07
N GLN A 431 26.12 21.55 -13.46
CA GLN A 431 24.83 21.79 -14.08
C GLN A 431 23.86 20.68 -13.65
N ILE A 432 22.58 21.02 -13.54
CA ILE A 432 21.48 20.10 -13.30
C ILE A 432 20.67 19.98 -14.60
N LEU A 433 20.20 18.78 -14.91
CA LEU A 433 19.28 18.51 -16.00
C LEU A 433 17.87 18.95 -15.59
N ASP A 434 17.41 20.06 -16.14
CA ASP A 434 16.07 20.58 -15.84
C ASP A 434 15.02 19.94 -16.76
N PHE A 435 14.26 18.99 -16.22
CA PHE A 435 13.12 18.36 -16.87
C PHE A 435 11.77 19.00 -16.47
N ALA A 436 11.76 20.09 -15.70
CA ALA A 436 10.54 20.80 -15.36
C ALA A 436 9.98 21.62 -16.54
N GLY A 437 10.81 21.95 -17.55
CA GLY A 437 10.45 22.80 -18.70
C GLY A 437 9.95 22.10 -20.00
N SER A 438 9.43 22.90 -20.94
CA SER A 438 8.73 22.45 -22.16
C SER A 438 9.56 22.34 -23.46
N THR A 439 10.88 22.55 -23.45
CA THR A 439 11.66 22.71 -24.70
C THR A 439 12.55 21.51 -25.09
N SER A 440 12.29 20.99 -26.30
CA SER A 440 13.20 20.31 -27.27
C SER A 440 13.93 18.99 -26.93
N HIS A 441 14.03 18.12 -27.93
CA HIS A 441 14.20 16.65 -27.87
C HIS A 441 15.64 16.08 -27.88
N ALA A 442 16.64 16.80 -27.38
CA ALA A 442 18.00 16.25 -27.27
C ALA A 442 18.63 16.62 -25.93
N TRP A 443 18.27 15.85 -24.90
CA TRP A 443 18.82 16.04 -23.56
C TRP A 443 20.32 15.67 -23.56
N PRO A 444 21.20 16.55 -23.05
CA PRO A 444 22.61 16.24 -22.95
C PRO A 444 22.78 15.19 -21.85
N TRP A 445 22.86 13.92 -22.23
CA TRP A 445 23.26 12.83 -21.34
C TRP A 445 24.71 12.98 -20.85
N LYS A 446 25.40 14.06 -21.19
CA LYS A 446 26.70 14.46 -20.68
C LYS A 446 26.51 15.62 -19.72
N VAL A 447 26.66 15.35 -18.42
CA VAL A 447 26.44 16.35 -17.37
C VAL A 447 27.78 16.85 -16.85
N PRO A 448 28.04 18.18 -16.89
CA PRO A 448 29.24 18.79 -16.32
C PRO A 448 29.44 18.47 -14.84
N LEU A 449 30.65 18.03 -14.50
CA LEU A 449 31.05 17.63 -13.15
C LEU A 449 32.35 18.36 -12.76
N ARG A 450 32.46 18.73 -11.49
CA ARG A 450 33.73 19.18 -10.91
C ARG A 450 34.13 18.28 -9.75
N ILE A 451 35.40 17.89 -9.73
CA ILE A 451 36.02 17.11 -8.68
C ILE A 451 37.22 17.88 -8.15
N ASP A 452 37.20 18.19 -6.86
CA ASP A 452 38.26 18.89 -6.16
C ASP A 452 38.88 17.94 -5.12
N VAL A 453 40.20 17.74 -5.19
CA VAL A 453 40.96 17.09 -4.11
C VAL A 453 41.39 18.20 -3.14
N VAL A 454 40.80 18.21 -1.95
CA VAL A 454 40.89 19.33 -0.99
C VAL A 454 42.23 19.29 -0.24
N ASP A 455 42.72 18.09 0.09
CA ASP A 455 44.01 17.91 0.74
C ASP A 455 45.14 17.95 -0.31
N ARG A 456 46.04 18.93 -0.17
CA ARG A 456 47.17 19.16 -1.08
C ARG A 456 48.21 18.03 -1.07
N SER A 457 48.20 17.18 -0.04
CA SER A 457 49.09 16.02 0.03
C SER A 457 48.66 14.88 -0.90
N TRP A 458 47.43 14.96 -1.44
CA TRP A 458 46.83 14.01 -2.37
C TRP A 458 46.64 14.62 -3.76
N SER A 459 46.68 13.76 -4.78
CA SER A 459 46.45 14.11 -6.18
C SER A 459 45.46 13.15 -6.80
N PHE A 460 44.66 13.61 -7.76
CA PHE A 460 43.73 12.73 -8.47
C PHE A 460 44.51 11.69 -9.28
N ALA A 461 44.14 10.42 -9.17
CA ALA A 461 44.77 9.31 -9.88
C ALA A 461 43.82 8.54 -10.80
N GLY A 462 42.50 8.66 -10.59
CA GLY A 462 41.50 8.06 -11.47
C GLY A 462 40.09 8.18 -10.91
N LEU A 463 39.08 7.90 -11.73
CA LEU A 463 37.69 7.84 -11.30
C LEU A 463 36.97 6.68 -11.97
N ARG A 464 36.15 5.97 -11.19
CA ARG A 464 35.25 4.95 -11.71
C ARG A 464 33.85 5.09 -11.14
N TRP A 465 32.88 4.70 -11.95
CA TRP A 465 31.51 4.52 -11.50
C TRP A 465 30.78 3.58 -12.47
N THR A 466 29.69 3.00 -11.98
CA THR A 466 28.87 2.08 -12.76
C THR A 466 27.60 2.79 -13.17
N ARG A 467 27.36 2.86 -14.48
CA ARG A 467 26.18 3.49 -15.09
C ARG A 467 24.94 2.61 -14.93
N ALA A 468 23.73 3.17 -15.00
CA ALA A 468 22.51 2.44 -14.65
C ALA A 468 22.19 1.26 -15.59
N ASP A 469 22.73 1.28 -16.81
CA ASP A 469 22.69 0.16 -17.75
C ASP A 469 23.71 -0.95 -17.42
N GLY A 470 24.45 -0.82 -16.32
CA GLY A 470 25.47 -1.75 -15.87
C GLY A 470 26.85 -1.54 -16.51
N LYS A 471 27.01 -0.52 -17.38
CA LYS A 471 28.30 -0.22 -17.99
C LYS A 471 29.24 0.46 -16.99
N MET A 472 30.43 -0.10 -16.80
CA MET A 472 31.48 0.54 -16.01
C MET A 472 32.15 1.68 -16.80
N MET A 473 32.28 2.83 -16.16
CA MET A 473 32.93 4.03 -16.71
C MET A 473 34.23 4.29 -15.93
N ASN A 474 35.32 4.58 -16.64
CA ASN A 474 36.64 4.78 -16.05
C ASN A 474 37.35 5.99 -16.70
N TYR A 475 38.00 6.80 -15.88
CA TYR A 475 38.73 7.99 -16.29
C TYR A 475 40.09 8.04 -15.58
N LEU A 476 41.15 8.32 -16.35
CA LEU A 476 42.53 8.45 -15.85
C LEU A 476 42.87 9.88 -15.39
N SER A 477 42.01 10.83 -15.72
CA SER A 477 42.08 12.25 -15.35
C SER A 477 40.70 12.71 -14.87
N PRO A 478 40.61 13.81 -14.08
CA PRO A 478 39.32 14.28 -13.58
C PRO A 478 38.39 14.61 -14.76
N PRO A 479 37.27 13.89 -14.93
CA PRO A 479 36.36 14.19 -16.03
C PRO A 479 35.68 15.53 -15.79
N THR A 480 35.54 16.33 -16.85
CA THR A 480 34.75 17.57 -16.82
C THR A 480 33.26 17.32 -17.01
N GLU A 481 32.88 16.13 -17.49
CA GLU A 481 31.51 15.70 -17.73
C GLU A 481 31.36 14.18 -17.51
N LEU A 482 30.18 13.73 -17.08
CA LEU A 482 29.83 12.31 -17.02
C LEU A 482 28.72 11.96 -18.01
N SER A 483 28.92 10.87 -18.75
CA SER A 483 27.90 10.30 -19.64
C SER A 483 26.91 9.41 -18.89
N LEU A 484 25.69 9.89 -18.69
CA LEU A 484 24.57 9.26 -18.00
C LEU A 484 23.64 8.52 -18.97
N VAL A 485 22.73 7.70 -18.42
CA VAL A 485 21.54 7.18 -19.12
C VAL A 485 20.28 7.49 -18.29
N GLU A 486 19.10 7.24 -18.86
CA GLU A 486 17.82 7.53 -18.19
C GLU A 486 17.69 6.90 -16.80
N GLY A 487 18.30 5.73 -16.57
CA GLY A 487 18.32 5.11 -15.24
C GLY A 487 19.15 5.85 -14.18
N ASP A 488 20.11 6.68 -14.56
CA ASP A 488 21.00 7.38 -13.63
C ASP A 488 20.35 8.62 -13.01
N ILE A 489 19.35 9.19 -13.67
CA ILE A 489 18.73 10.46 -13.25
C ILE A 489 17.86 10.31 -11.99
N ALA A 490 17.59 9.07 -11.57
CA ALA A 490 16.67 8.79 -10.48
C ALA A 490 17.34 8.03 -9.32
N ARG A 491 18.68 8.05 -9.26
CA ARG A 491 19.46 7.42 -8.19
C ARG A 491 20.64 8.30 -7.78
N THR A 492 21.07 8.17 -6.54
CA THR A 492 22.36 8.70 -6.08
C THR A 492 23.48 8.01 -6.84
N LEU A 493 24.39 8.80 -7.41
CA LEU A 493 25.57 8.28 -8.10
C LEU A 493 26.73 8.17 -7.12
N THR A 494 27.29 6.98 -6.97
CA THR A 494 28.52 6.78 -6.20
C THR A 494 29.72 6.82 -7.14
N LEU A 495 30.46 7.93 -7.10
CA LEU A 495 31.73 8.08 -7.81
C LEU A 495 32.86 7.56 -6.92
N ARG A 496 33.65 6.62 -7.43
CA ARG A 496 34.81 6.10 -6.70
C ARG A 496 36.06 6.80 -7.22
N VAL A 497 36.56 7.76 -6.44
CA VAL A 497 37.70 8.62 -6.83
C VAL A 497 38.98 8.04 -6.26
N ASN A 498 39.87 7.62 -7.13
CA ASN A 498 41.21 7.18 -6.77
C ASN A 498 42.11 8.41 -6.61
N VAL A 499 42.77 8.52 -5.46
CA VAL A 499 43.75 9.56 -5.15
C VAL A 499 45.10 8.95 -4.83
N ARG A 500 46.18 9.67 -5.14
CA ARG A 500 47.56 9.29 -4.88
C ARG A 500 48.23 10.34 -4.00
N HIS A 501 48.72 9.90 -2.85
CA HIS A 501 49.49 10.71 -1.93
C HIS A 501 50.90 11.00 -2.48
N SER A 502 51.49 12.10 -2.06
CA SER A 502 52.87 12.50 -2.37
C SER A 502 53.92 11.41 -2.08
N THR A 503 53.64 10.52 -1.12
CA THR A 503 54.50 9.37 -0.77
C THR A 503 54.18 8.09 -1.56
N CYS A 504 53.58 8.20 -2.74
CA CYS A 504 53.17 7.09 -3.62
C CYS A 504 52.11 6.12 -3.03
N ARG A 505 51.44 6.46 -1.93
CA ARG A 505 50.28 5.70 -1.42
C ARG A 505 49.05 6.01 -2.26
N THR A 506 48.16 5.05 -2.49
CA THR A 506 46.88 5.25 -3.17
C THR A 506 45.71 4.98 -2.25
N ALA A 507 44.62 5.71 -2.42
CA ALA A 507 43.36 5.48 -1.71
C ALA A 507 42.19 5.69 -2.67
N THR A 508 41.06 5.04 -2.40
CA THR A 508 39.80 5.23 -3.14
C THR A 508 38.79 5.85 -2.20
N ILE A 509 38.24 7.00 -2.58
CA ILE A 509 37.25 7.73 -1.79
C ILE A 509 35.91 7.65 -2.53
N PRO A 510 34.87 7.03 -1.94
CA PRO A 510 33.53 7.05 -2.49
C PRO A 510 32.90 8.43 -2.26
N VAL A 511 32.49 9.10 -3.34
CA VAL A 511 31.80 10.37 -3.32
C VAL A 511 30.40 10.17 -3.85
N LYS A 512 29.40 10.40 -2.99
CA LYS A 512 27.99 10.32 -3.38
C LYS A 512 27.55 11.65 -3.99
N LEU A 513 26.95 11.58 -5.15
CA LEU A 513 26.34 12.70 -5.83
C LEU A 513 24.82 12.51 -5.89
N PRO A 514 24.03 13.53 -5.53
CA PRO A 514 22.59 13.47 -5.74
C PRO A 514 22.29 13.31 -7.24
N PRO A 515 21.09 12.85 -7.60
CA PRO A 515 20.69 12.79 -9.00
C PRO A 515 20.84 14.17 -9.67
N PRO A 516 21.48 14.27 -10.85
CA PRO A 516 21.77 15.55 -11.51
C PRO A 516 20.55 16.09 -12.26
N MET A 517 19.37 16.01 -11.68
CA MET A 517 18.16 16.47 -12.34
C MET A 517 17.22 17.23 -11.43
N GLN A 518 16.43 18.08 -12.05
CA GLN A 518 15.22 18.67 -11.51
C GLN A 518 14.05 18.20 -12.37
N GLY A 519 12.92 17.88 -11.76
CA GLY A 519 11.71 17.50 -12.48
C GLY A 519 10.99 16.32 -11.88
N CYS A 520 10.09 15.75 -12.65
CA CYS A 520 9.18 14.70 -12.22
C CYS A 520 9.48 13.39 -12.95
N VAL A 521 9.69 12.31 -12.20
CA VAL A 521 9.96 10.98 -12.75
C VAL A 521 8.80 10.06 -12.41
N ARG A 522 8.20 9.45 -13.42
CA ARG A 522 7.25 8.36 -13.28
C ARG A 522 7.97 7.03 -13.46
N TRP A 523 7.82 6.10 -12.53
CA TRP A 523 8.43 4.79 -12.61
C TRP A 523 7.47 3.80 -13.26
N SER A 524 7.94 3.09 -14.29
CA SER A 524 7.18 2.01 -14.91
C SER A 524 6.99 0.84 -13.94
N THR A 525 6.09 -0.08 -14.27
CA THR A 525 5.89 -1.36 -13.55
C THR A 525 7.14 -2.25 -13.56
N GLU A 526 8.08 -2.02 -14.48
CA GLU A 526 9.39 -2.69 -14.53
C GLU A 526 10.47 -1.95 -13.70
N GLY A 527 10.12 -0.82 -13.09
CA GLY A 527 11.03 0.05 -12.35
C GLY A 527 11.95 0.89 -13.23
N LYS A 528 11.60 1.11 -14.50
CA LYS A 528 12.32 2.05 -15.37
C LYS A 528 11.81 3.47 -15.11
N PRO A 529 12.68 4.46 -14.86
CA PRO A 529 12.27 5.84 -14.78
C PRO A 529 11.81 6.32 -16.16
N VAL A 530 10.71 7.06 -16.19
CA VAL A 530 10.13 7.72 -17.36
C VAL A 530 9.93 9.17 -16.97
N ILE A 531 10.62 10.08 -17.64
CA ILE A 531 10.50 11.51 -17.35
C ILE A 531 9.09 11.98 -17.71
N GLN A 532 8.38 12.50 -16.70
CA GLN A 532 7.11 13.19 -16.91
C GLN A 532 7.40 14.66 -17.17
N ARG A 533 6.85 15.18 -18.28
CA ARG A 533 6.97 16.59 -18.66
C ARG A 533 5.70 17.34 -18.31
N GLY A 534 5.86 18.57 -17.84
CA GLY A 534 4.75 19.47 -17.51
C GLY A 534 3.83 19.78 -18.69
N ASP A 535 4.29 19.66 -19.94
CA ASP A 535 3.47 19.90 -21.13
C ASP A 535 2.56 18.71 -21.51
N LYS A 536 2.81 17.52 -20.97
CA LYS A 536 2.07 16.29 -21.31
C LYS A 536 0.79 16.13 -20.49
N THR A 537 -0.18 15.45 -21.08
CA THR A 537 -1.37 14.96 -20.36
C THR A 537 -0.95 13.92 -19.32
N LEU A 538 -1.46 14.08 -18.10
CA LEU A 538 -1.38 13.09 -17.02
C LEU A 538 -2.67 12.28 -16.99
N LEU A 539 -2.61 10.99 -17.31
CA LEU A 539 -3.75 10.08 -17.15
C LEU A 539 -3.86 9.64 -15.70
N ILE A 540 -5.07 9.67 -15.12
CA ILE A 540 -5.29 9.20 -13.73
C ILE A 540 -4.85 7.74 -13.56
N SER A 541 -5.11 6.90 -14.57
CA SER A 541 -4.68 5.50 -14.57
C SER A 541 -3.17 5.34 -14.42
N ASP A 542 -2.39 6.25 -15.01
CA ASP A 542 -0.93 6.23 -14.89
C ASP A 542 -0.48 6.80 -13.54
N ALA A 543 -1.16 7.87 -13.09
CA ALA A 543 -0.91 8.52 -11.81
C ALA A 543 -1.10 7.55 -10.62
N SER A 544 -2.17 6.75 -10.64
CA SER A 544 -2.53 5.83 -9.53
C SER A 544 -1.75 4.51 -9.53
N ARG A 545 -1.19 4.10 -10.67
CA ARG A 545 -0.50 2.80 -10.82
C ARG A 545 1.03 2.89 -10.82
N SER A 546 1.58 4.08 -11.07
CA SER A 546 3.03 4.29 -11.20
C SER A 546 3.58 5.00 -9.97
N MET A 547 4.81 4.71 -9.57
CA MET A 547 5.50 5.53 -8.56
C MET A 547 5.98 6.84 -9.20
N TRP A 548 6.12 7.88 -8.39
CA TRP A 548 6.47 9.22 -8.80
C TRP A 548 7.53 9.80 -7.87
N SER A 549 8.62 10.29 -8.43
CA SER A 549 9.66 11.00 -7.69
C SER A 549 9.71 12.45 -8.15
N PHE A 550 9.83 13.36 -7.20
CA PHE A 550 9.93 14.79 -7.45
C PHE A 550 11.31 15.25 -7.01
N LEU A 551 12.06 15.80 -7.95
CA LEU A 551 13.38 16.38 -7.70
C LEU A 551 13.23 17.89 -7.85
N LEU A 552 12.96 18.57 -6.73
CA LEU A 552 12.58 19.97 -6.70
C LEU A 552 13.75 20.90 -7.09
N PRO A 553 13.47 22.07 -7.69
CA PRO A 553 14.49 23.08 -7.96
C PRO A 553 15.28 23.50 -6.72
N GLU A 554 16.56 23.79 -6.90
CA GLU A 554 17.33 24.58 -5.93
C GLU A 554 16.87 26.05 -6.01
N ARG A 555 16.49 26.64 -4.88
CA ARG A 555 16.16 28.07 -4.79
C ARG A 555 17.40 28.86 -4.39
N ARG A 556 17.53 30.09 -4.88
CA ARG A 556 18.51 31.04 -4.34
C ARG A 556 17.79 32.14 -3.58
N ASP A 557 18.30 32.52 -2.41
CA ASP A 557 17.84 33.72 -1.71
C ASP A 557 18.28 34.99 -2.46
N ASP A 558 17.81 36.15 -1.99
CA ASP A 558 18.16 37.46 -2.56
C ASP A 558 19.66 37.77 -2.48
N LEU A 559 20.41 37.02 -1.66
CA LEU A 559 21.86 37.09 -1.48
C LEU A 559 22.61 36.07 -2.35
N GLY A 560 21.89 35.25 -3.13
CA GLY A 560 22.44 34.24 -4.04
C GLY A 560 22.81 32.91 -3.40
N ASN A 561 22.52 32.71 -2.10
CA ASN A 561 22.76 31.45 -1.39
C ASN A 561 21.74 30.39 -1.81
N VAL A 562 22.22 29.17 -2.01
CA VAL A 562 21.35 28.02 -2.34
C VAL A 562 20.57 27.60 -1.10
N LEU A 563 19.24 27.75 -1.15
CA LEU A 563 18.29 27.20 -0.20
C LEU A 563 17.80 25.85 -0.75
N SER A 564 18.10 24.78 -0.02
CA SER A 564 17.44 23.49 -0.26
C SER A 564 15.97 23.64 0.09
N MET A 565 15.08 23.39 -0.87
CA MET A 565 13.65 23.38 -0.60
C MET A 565 13.33 22.19 0.32
N GLU A 566 12.58 22.45 1.39
CA GLU A 566 12.04 21.38 2.23
C GLU A 566 10.81 20.80 1.54
N GLU A 567 10.93 19.57 1.01
CA GLU A 567 9.84 18.89 0.30
C GLU A 567 8.57 18.77 1.15
N ARG A 568 8.69 18.72 2.49
CA ARG A 568 7.56 18.72 3.43
C ARG A 568 6.68 19.98 3.34
N ARG A 569 7.22 21.08 2.82
CA ARG A 569 6.48 22.34 2.62
C ARG A 569 5.81 22.40 1.25
N CYS A 570 6.17 21.50 0.33
CA CYS A 570 5.60 21.45 -1.01
C CYS A 570 4.31 20.63 -1.06
N SER A 571 3.34 21.14 -1.79
CA SER A 571 2.04 20.53 -2.03
C SER A 571 1.87 20.19 -3.51
N PHE A 572 1.32 19.02 -3.79
CA PHE A 572 0.86 18.61 -5.11
C PHE A 572 -0.52 19.22 -5.37
N MET A 573 -0.63 19.96 -6.47
CA MET A 573 -1.80 20.69 -6.90
C MET A 573 -2.43 20.03 -8.13
N GLU A 574 -3.76 19.98 -8.17
CA GLU A 574 -4.52 19.78 -9.40
C GLU A 574 -5.43 21.00 -9.60
N GLY A 575 -5.08 21.86 -10.55
CA GLY A 575 -5.68 23.18 -10.71
C GLY A 575 -5.50 24.00 -9.44
N ASP A 576 -6.61 24.43 -8.86
CA ASP A 576 -6.65 25.23 -7.63
C ASP A 576 -6.77 24.38 -6.36
N VAL A 577 -6.75 23.04 -6.49
CA VAL A 577 -6.99 22.10 -5.38
C VAL A 577 -5.69 21.48 -4.89
N VAL A 578 -5.45 21.57 -3.58
CA VAL A 578 -4.37 20.83 -2.90
C VAL A 578 -4.77 19.37 -2.78
N ARG A 579 -3.95 18.46 -3.32
CA ARG A 579 -4.20 17.00 -3.27
C ARG A 579 -3.38 16.27 -2.22
N GLY A 580 -2.25 16.83 -1.80
CA GLY A 580 -1.39 16.24 -0.77
C GLY A 580 0.00 16.86 -0.74
N SER A 581 0.83 16.44 0.21
CA SER A 581 2.22 16.89 0.31
C SER A 581 3.13 16.11 -0.64
N VAL A 582 4.15 16.78 -1.18
CA VAL A 582 5.28 16.14 -1.86
C VAL A 582 6.18 15.45 -0.83
N ARG A 583 6.81 14.32 -1.20
CA ARG A 583 7.71 13.57 -0.33
C ARG A 583 9.07 13.36 -1.02
N SER A 584 10.12 13.25 -0.20
CA SER A 584 11.49 12.90 -0.62
C SER A 584 11.60 11.56 -1.31
N ARG A 585 10.71 10.63 -0.94
CA ARG A 585 10.67 9.27 -1.46
C ARG A 585 9.70 9.20 -2.62
N ALA A 586 9.96 8.28 -3.55
CA ALA A 586 9.01 7.95 -4.60
C ALA A 586 7.65 7.63 -3.97
N MET A 587 6.55 8.12 -4.55
CA MET A 587 5.20 7.96 -4.05
C MET A 587 4.21 7.75 -5.20
N ILE A 588 3.05 7.14 -4.95
CA ILE A 588 1.95 7.25 -5.93
C ILE A 588 1.28 8.60 -5.68
N LEU A 589 0.84 9.24 -6.76
CA LEU A 589 0.13 10.51 -6.65
C LEU A 589 -1.17 10.33 -5.86
N PRO A 590 -1.55 11.34 -5.05
CA PRO A 590 -2.85 11.34 -4.37
C PRO A 590 -4.01 11.23 -5.38
N ARG A 591 -5.21 10.89 -4.89
CA ARG A 591 -6.40 10.75 -5.75
C ARG A 591 -6.65 12.06 -6.51
N LEU A 592 -6.63 11.96 -7.84
CA LEU A 592 -6.87 13.08 -8.76
C LEU A 592 -8.33 13.06 -9.26
N GLY A 593 -8.83 14.22 -9.68
CA GLY A 593 -10.19 14.42 -10.18
C GLY A 593 -10.33 14.07 -11.67
N GLY A 594 -9.41 14.56 -12.51
CA GLY A 594 -9.30 14.16 -13.91
C GLY A 594 -10.22 14.91 -14.87
N TYR A 595 -10.56 16.15 -14.51
CA TYR A 595 -11.45 17.04 -15.27
C TYR A 595 -10.68 18.07 -16.10
N GLY A 596 -9.44 17.76 -16.49
CA GLY A 596 -8.63 18.59 -17.38
C GLY A 596 -7.78 19.66 -16.70
N ALA A 597 -7.88 19.83 -15.39
CA ALA A 597 -7.07 20.80 -14.65
C ALA A 597 -5.56 20.46 -14.75
N PRO A 598 -4.66 21.45 -14.79
CA PRO A 598 -3.22 21.20 -14.79
C PRO A 598 -2.75 20.61 -13.45
N ALA A 599 -1.67 19.83 -13.46
CA ALA A 599 -1.02 19.30 -12.26
C ALA A 599 0.35 19.94 -12.07
N TRP A 600 0.63 20.41 -10.86
CA TRP A 600 1.83 21.18 -10.55
C TRP A 600 2.16 21.12 -9.05
N ILE A 601 3.34 21.61 -8.65
CA ILE A 601 3.82 21.64 -7.27
C ILE A 601 3.94 23.08 -6.81
N SER A 602 3.53 23.35 -5.56
CA SER A 602 3.62 24.66 -4.92
C SER A 602 4.20 24.58 -3.51
N GLU A 603 5.10 25.50 -3.16
CA GLU A 603 5.59 25.70 -1.79
C GLU A 603 4.60 26.49 -0.92
N ASP A 604 3.91 27.49 -1.49
CA ASP A 604 2.81 28.20 -0.83
C ASP A 604 1.52 28.01 -1.64
N PRO A 605 0.79 26.89 -1.42
CA PRO A 605 -0.37 26.55 -2.22
C PRO A 605 -1.51 27.55 -2.08
N TYR A 606 -1.52 28.50 -1.14
CA TYR A 606 -2.65 29.41 -0.95
C TYR A 606 -2.36 30.87 -1.34
N ASN A 607 -1.10 31.32 -1.26
CA ASN A 607 -0.74 32.70 -1.62
C ASN A 607 0.20 32.79 -2.83
N GLY A 608 0.92 31.71 -3.17
CA GLY A 608 1.91 31.72 -4.24
C GLY A 608 1.28 31.58 -5.63
N VAL A 609 1.57 32.50 -6.54
CA VAL A 609 1.18 32.39 -7.96
C VAL A 609 2.19 31.53 -8.74
N GLU A 610 3.43 31.47 -8.26
CA GLU A 610 4.51 30.75 -8.94
C GLU A 610 4.39 29.24 -8.75
N HIS A 611 4.46 28.52 -9.87
CA HIS A 611 4.56 27.08 -9.88
C HIS A 611 6.02 26.71 -9.58
N THR A 612 6.23 25.93 -8.52
CA THR A 612 7.56 25.37 -8.24
C THR A 612 7.98 24.39 -9.35
N MET A 613 7.02 23.61 -9.87
CA MET A 613 7.25 22.65 -10.94
C MET A 613 5.93 22.26 -11.62
N ASP A 614 5.90 22.20 -12.95
CA ASP A 614 4.78 21.65 -13.70
C ASP A 614 4.92 20.13 -13.85
N VAL A 615 3.86 19.38 -13.53
CA VAL A 615 3.83 17.92 -13.61
C VAL A 615 3.02 17.43 -14.81
N GLY A 616 1.96 18.15 -15.18
CA GLY A 616 1.19 17.85 -16.38
C GLY A 616 0.26 18.99 -16.76
N SER A 617 0.09 19.20 -18.06
CA SER A 617 -0.67 20.34 -18.59
C SER A 617 -2.18 20.17 -18.38
N ARG A 618 -2.61 18.92 -18.19
CA ARG A 618 -3.98 18.53 -17.88
C ARG A 618 -3.99 17.14 -17.24
N VAL A 619 -4.87 16.93 -16.28
CA VAL A 619 -5.18 15.62 -15.70
C VAL A 619 -6.47 15.10 -16.31
N ILE A 620 -6.44 13.90 -16.91
CA ILE A 620 -7.58 13.33 -17.62
C ILE A 620 -7.91 11.94 -17.07
N ASP A 621 -9.19 11.72 -16.77
CA ASP A 621 -9.75 10.40 -16.59
C ASP A 621 -10.26 9.88 -17.94
N GLY A 622 -9.43 9.10 -18.65
CA GLY A 622 -9.82 8.43 -19.89
C GLY A 622 -10.56 7.10 -19.68
N GLY A 623 -10.64 6.63 -18.43
CA GLY A 623 -11.07 5.27 -18.09
C GLY A 623 -10.28 4.21 -18.87
N VAL A 624 -10.98 3.34 -19.60
CA VAL A 624 -10.35 2.30 -20.44
C VAL A 624 -9.85 2.80 -21.81
N ILE A 625 -10.17 4.04 -22.21
CA ILE A 625 -9.74 4.60 -23.49
C ILE A 625 -8.41 5.34 -23.30
N ARG A 626 -7.38 4.89 -24.02
CA ARG A 626 -6.03 5.49 -23.95
C ARG A 626 -5.87 6.67 -24.89
N GLN A 627 -6.24 6.47 -26.15
CA GLN A 627 -6.04 7.44 -27.22
C GLN A 627 -7.08 7.20 -28.31
N VAL A 628 -7.50 8.28 -28.97
CA VAL A 628 -8.31 8.22 -30.18
C VAL A 628 -7.56 8.97 -31.29
N ARG A 629 -7.53 8.39 -32.49
CA ARG A 629 -6.96 9.01 -33.69
C ARG A 629 -7.99 8.99 -34.80
N VAL A 630 -8.07 10.08 -35.56
CA VAL A 630 -8.89 10.18 -36.77
C VAL A 630 -7.93 10.20 -37.95
N ASP A 631 -8.07 9.24 -38.85
CA ASP A 631 -7.34 9.18 -40.11
C ASP A 631 -8.18 9.87 -41.19
N GLY A 632 -7.68 10.99 -41.71
CA GLY A 632 -8.35 11.80 -42.72
C GLY A 632 -8.28 11.21 -44.14
N GLU A 633 -7.35 10.31 -44.42
CA GLU A 633 -7.22 9.67 -45.73
C GLU A 633 -8.20 8.50 -45.85
N THR A 634 -8.26 7.67 -44.81
CA THR A 634 -9.13 6.48 -44.78
C THR A 634 -10.51 6.76 -44.19
N ASN A 635 -10.73 7.95 -43.63
CA ASN A 635 -11.94 8.34 -42.90
C ASN A 635 -12.31 7.29 -41.82
N LYS A 636 -11.32 6.86 -41.05
CA LYS A 636 -11.49 5.91 -39.94
C LYS A 636 -11.08 6.53 -38.61
N VAL A 637 -11.74 6.09 -37.55
CA VAL A 637 -11.36 6.40 -36.18
C VAL A 637 -10.78 5.16 -35.54
N THR A 638 -9.58 5.27 -34.99
CA THR A 638 -8.92 4.22 -34.21
C THR A 638 -8.91 4.61 -32.74
N VAL A 639 -9.46 3.75 -31.89
CA VAL A 639 -9.51 3.88 -30.44
C VAL A 639 -8.57 2.85 -29.83
N THR A 640 -7.54 3.29 -29.11
CA THR A 640 -6.60 2.42 -28.40
C THR A 640 -7.05 2.22 -26.96
N GLN A 641 -7.04 0.97 -26.48
CA GLN A 641 -7.45 0.62 -25.10
C GLN A 641 -6.27 0.60 -24.11
N LEU A 642 -6.56 0.85 -22.83
CA LEU A 642 -5.61 0.78 -21.70
C LEU A 642 -5.45 -0.64 -21.14
N SER A 643 -6.48 -1.47 -21.24
CA SER A 643 -6.53 -2.84 -20.75
C SER A 643 -7.22 -3.73 -21.79
N GLU A 644 -6.79 -4.99 -21.87
CA GLU A 644 -7.41 -5.98 -22.76
C GLU A 644 -8.75 -6.45 -22.18
N PHE A 645 -9.84 -6.25 -22.93
CA PHE A 645 -11.14 -6.87 -22.66
C PHE A 645 -11.99 -6.93 -23.94
N ASP A 646 -12.94 -7.87 -23.95
CA ASP A 646 -13.83 -8.07 -25.09
C ASP A 646 -15.11 -7.24 -24.99
N LEU A 647 -15.50 -6.61 -26.10
CA LEU A 647 -16.78 -5.92 -26.20
C LEU A 647 -17.93 -6.93 -26.30
N THR A 648 -18.85 -6.88 -25.35
CA THR A 648 -20.12 -7.64 -25.34
C THR A 648 -21.29 -6.80 -25.87
N GLU A 649 -22.48 -7.40 -26.05
CA GLU A 649 -23.68 -6.66 -26.49
C GLU A 649 -24.16 -5.59 -25.51
N ARG A 650 -23.70 -5.68 -24.25
CA ARG A 650 -23.98 -4.72 -23.18
C ARG A 650 -23.12 -3.46 -23.27
N HIS A 651 -22.10 -3.46 -24.12
CA HIS A 651 -21.26 -2.31 -24.38
C HIS A 651 -21.87 -1.42 -25.45
N VAL A 652 -21.81 -0.11 -25.23
CA VAL A 652 -22.30 0.90 -26.17
C VAL A 652 -21.19 1.92 -26.41
N LEU A 653 -20.74 2.03 -27.66
CA LEU A 653 -19.80 3.05 -28.09
C LEU A 653 -20.57 4.23 -28.68
N LEU A 654 -20.34 5.41 -28.12
CA LEU A 654 -20.96 6.66 -28.51
C LEU A 654 -19.92 7.64 -29.00
N VAL A 655 -20.28 8.42 -30.01
CA VAL A 655 -19.43 9.46 -30.57
C VAL A 655 -20.20 10.77 -30.65
N TRP A 656 -19.57 11.84 -30.18
CA TRP A 656 -20.05 13.20 -30.37
C TRP A 656 -19.35 13.79 -31.58
N ILE A 657 -20.10 14.05 -32.65
CA ILE A 657 -19.57 14.49 -33.94
C ILE A 657 -20.24 15.78 -34.39
N ALA A 658 -19.49 16.65 -35.05
CA ALA A 658 -20.03 17.77 -35.82
C ALA A 658 -19.80 17.52 -37.30
N LEU A 659 -20.84 17.67 -38.12
CA LEU A 659 -20.79 17.60 -39.57
C LEU A 659 -20.87 19.02 -40.17
N PRO A 660 -20.43 19.23 -41.43
CA PRO A 660 -20.50 20.54 -42.08
C PRO A 660 -21.90 21.17 -42.07
N ASP A 661 -22.95 20.33 -42.14
CA ASP A 661 -24.36 20.67 -42.17
C ASP A 661 -25.08 20.49 -40.81
N LYS A 662 -24.47 19.81 -39.83
CA LYS A 662 -25.03 19.56 -38.48
C LYS A 662 -24.00 19.86 -37.38
N ARG A 663 -24.28 20.85 -36.55
CA ARG A 663 -23.31 21.48 -35.62
C ARG A 663 -22.95 20.70 -34.34
N GLY A 664 -23.23 19.39 -34.29
CA GLY A 664 -22.95 18.54 -33.12
C GLY A 664 -24.10 17.58 -32.83
N GLY A 665 -23.82 16.28 -32.75
CA GLY A 665 -24.81 15.26 -32.40
C GLY A 665 -24.14 14.01 -31.82
N ILE A 666 -24.85 13.33 -30.93
CA ILE A 666 -24.42 12.05 -30.37
C ILE A 666 -24.91 10.94 -31.31
N VAL A 667 -23.99 10.13 -31.78
CA VAL A 667 -24.28 8.97 -32.63
C VAL A 667 -23.79 7.71 -31.95
N ARG A 668 -24.59 6.65 -32.01
CA ARG A 668 -24.19 5.31 -31.58
C ARG A 668 -23.45 4.63 -32.72
N VAL A 669 -22.27 4.08 -32.45
CA VAL A 669 -21.53 3.27 -33.43
C VAL A 669 -22.14 1.87 -33.43
N ASN A 670 -22.61 1.43 -34.60
CA ASN A 670 -23.17 0.08 -34.75
C ASN A 670 -22.06 -0.96 -34.67
N ARG A 671 -22.32 -2.08 -33.99
CA ARG A 671 -21.31 -3.13 -33.78
C ARG A 671 -20.81 -3.73 -35.08
N GLU A 672 -21.66 -3.82 -36.10
CA GLU A 672 -21.32 -4.32 -37.45
C GLU A 672 -20.29 -3.43 -38.16
N GLN A 673 -20.17 -2.16 -37.76
CA GLN A 673 -19.21 -1.21 -38.31
C GLN A 673 -17.91 -1.16 -37.49
N LEU A 674 -17.84 -1.88 -36.36
CA LEU A 674 -16.72 -1.88 -35.45
C LEU A 674 -15.77 -3.03 -35.79
N THR A 675 -14.55 -2.70 -36.18
CA THR A 675 -13.46 -3.67 -36.34
C THR A 675 -12.68 -3.76 -35.03
N VAL A 676 -12.62 -4.94 -34.43
CA VAL A 676 -11.88 -5.18 -33.17
C VAL A 676 -10.50 -5.73 -33.48
N SER A 677 -9.47 -5.15 -32.86
CA SER A 677 -8.08 -5.59 -32.93
C SER A 677 -7.54 -5.83 -31.51
N ALA A 678 -6.39 -6.50 -31.39
CA ALA A 678 -5.74 -6.70 -30.09
C ALA A 678 -5.43 -5.38 -29.36
N SER A 679 -5.17 -4.29 -30.10
CA SER A 679 -4.81 -2.98 -29.56
C SER A 679 -5.98 -2.02 -29.36
N GLY A 680 -7.21 -2.39 -29.76
CA GLY A 680 -8.39 -1.53 -29.64
C GLY A 680 -9.39 -1.66 -30.78
N TRP A 681 -10.15 -0.61 -31.08
CA TRP A 681 -11.32 -0.65 -31.97
C TRP A 681 -11.24 0.38 -33.08
N GLU A 682 -11.77 0.04 -34.26
CA GLU A 682 -11.86 0.93 -35.41
C GLU A 682 -13.28 1.03 -35.94
N PHE A 683 -13.68 2.21 -36.40
CA PHE A 683 -14.98 2.41 -37.06
C PHE A 683 -14.90 3.52 -38.13
N PRO A 684 -15.77 3.50 -39.15
CA PRO A 684 -15.82 4.52 -40.19
C PRO A 684 -16.29 5.87 -39.64
N PHE A 685 -15.76 6.95 -40.19
CA PHE A 685 -16.04 8.33 -39.81
C PHE A 685 -16.52 9.15 -41.00
N PRO A 686 -17.56 10.00 -40.88
CA PRO A 686 -18.06 10.77 -42.01
C PRO A 686 -17.02 11.76 -42.57
N PRO A 687 -16.80 11.82 -43.89
CA PRO A 687 -15.86 12.75 -44.48
C PRO A 687 -16.27 14.21 -44.22
N GLY A 688 -15.30 15.05 -43.89
CA GLY A 688 -15.53 16.46 -43.55
C GLY A 688 -16.14 16.70 -42.15
N GLY A 689 -16.40 15.64 -41.37
CA GLY A 689 -16.82 15.74 -39.98
C GLY A 689 -15.66 16.12 -39.03
N SER A 690 -16.01 16.60 -37.84
CA SER A 690 -15.10 16.76 -36.70
C SER A 690 -15.56 15.87 -35.55
N LEU A 691 -14.66 15.00 -35.08
CA LEU A 691 -14.89 14.20 -33.88
C LEU A 691 -14.63 15.08 -32.66
N LEU A 692 -15.65 15.25 -31.82
CA LEU A 692 -15.60 16.09 -30.63
C LEU A 692 -15.37 15.26 -29.37
N GLY A 693 -15.95 14.06 -29.29
CA GLY A 693 -15.71 13.14 -28.18
C GLY A 693 -16.15 11.71 -28.47
N VAL A 694 -15.68 10.79 -27.64
CA VAL A 694 -15.99 9.36 -27.67
C VAL A 694 -16.26 8.90 -26.24
N ALA A 695 -17.27 8.06 -26.03
CA ALA A 695 -17.49 7.41 -24.75
C ALA A 695 -17.87 5.94 -24.94
N LEU A 696 -17.31 5.09 -24.09
CA LEU A 696 -17.68 3.70 -23.96
C LEU A 696 -18.48 3.50 -22.67
N LEU A 697 -19.69 2.98 -22.81
CA LEU A 697 -20.57 2.65 -21.71
C LEU A 697 -20.76 1.13 -21.60
N TYR A 698 -20.94 0.62 -20.40
CA TYR A 698 -21.38 -0.73 -20.10
C TYR A 698 -22.61 -0.66 -19.21
N GLU A 699 -23.76 -1.14 -19.70
CA GLU A 699 -25.05 -1.08 -18.99
C GLU A 699 -25.38 0.35 -18.48
N GLY A 700 -25.06 1.37 -19.30
CA GLY A 700 -25.25 2.79 -18.95
C GLY A 700 -24.15 3.40 -18.07
N THR A 701 -23.21 2.61 -17.54
CA THR A 701 -22.09 3.12 -16.74
C THR A 701 -20.90 3.45 -17.63
N ARG A 702 -20.28 4.62 -17.46
CA ARG A 702 -19.07 5.01 -18.20
C ARG A 702 -17.87 4.13 -17.83
N LEU A 703 -17.31 3.44 -18.82
CA LEU A 703 -16.03 2.74 -18.70
C LEU A 703 -14.83 3.59 -19.16
N GLY A 704 -15.03 4.47 -20.13
CA GLY A 704 -13.99 5.35 -20.64
C GLY A 704 -14.53 6.42 -21.56
N ASN A 705 -13.72 7.46 -21.76
CA ASN A 705 -14.06 8.58 -22.62
C ASN A 705 -12.82 9.23 -23.21
N TRP A 706 -13.04 10.01 -24.25
CA TRP A 706 -12.05 10.85 -24.89
C TRP A 706 -12.73 12.10 -25.43
N PHE A 707 -12.04 13.23 -25.36
CA PHE A 707 -12.50 14.50 -25.93
C PHE A 707 -11.40 15.08 -26.81
N SER A 708 -11.80 15.70 -27.92
CA SER A 708 -10.89 16.34 -28.86
C SER A 708 -10.16 17.50 -28.21
N SER A 709 -8.85 17.41 -28.07
CA SER A 709 -8.06 18.39 -27.31
C SER A 709 -8.16 19.84 -27.78
N THR A 710 -8.73 20.09 -28.97
CA THR A 710 -8.78 21.40 -29.60
C THR A 710 -10.19 21.88 -30.01
N ARG A 711 -11.19 20.98 -30.18
CA ARG A 711 -12.46 21.36 -30.87
C ARG A 711 -13.75 21.22 -30.06
N TRP A 712 -13.79 20.40 -29.00
CA TRP A 712 -15.08 20.03 -28.40
C TRP A 712 -15.80 21.20 -27.72
N SER A 713 -15.07 22.10 -27.08
CA SER A 713 -15.66 23.23 -26.35
C SER A 713 -16.27 24.27 -27.27
N ASP A 714 -15.75 24.41 -28.49
CA ASP A 714 -16.22 25.41 -29.46
C ASP A 714 -17.63 25.09 -29.93
N ALA A 715 -17.98 23.79 -29.97
CA ALA A 715 -19.31 23.32 -30.29
C ALA A 715 -20.38 23.85 -29.31
N LEU A 716 -20.01 24.17 -28.05
CA LEU A 716 -20.93 24.77 -27.07
C LEU A 716 -21.31 26.21 -27.41
N LEU A 717 -20.48 26.92 -28.16
CA LEU A 717 -20.65 28.34 -28.48
C LEU A 717 -21.31 28.58 -29.84
N LEU A 718 -21.55 27.54 -30.62
CA LEU A 718 -22.18 27.63 -31.94
C LEU A 718 -23.63 28.13 -31.85
N SER A 719 -24.11 28.79 -32.91
CA SER A 719 -25.50 29.27 -33.03
C SER A 719 -26.26 28.49 -34.13
N PRO A 720 -27.47 27.95 -33.88
CA PRO A 720 -28.14 27.90 -32.59
C PRO A 720 -27.39 26.99 -31.60
N PRO A 721 -27.43 27.28 -30.29
CA PRO A 721 -26.75 26.47 -29.29
C PRO A 721 -27.42 25.10 -29.19
N ALA A 722 -26.63 24.05 -28.94
CA ALA A 722 -27.17 22.75 -28.53
C ALA A 722 -27.98 22.92 -27.23
N GLU A 723 -29.02 22.10 -27.05
CA GLU A 723 -29.91 22.19 -25.88
C GLU A 723 -29.08 22.14 -24.57
N PRO A 724 -29.09 23.20 -23.75
CA PRO A 724 -28.12 23.33 -22.65
C PRO A 724 -28.23 22.23 -21.59
N VAL A 725 -29.44 21.71 -21.36
CA VAL A 725 -29.73 20.63 -20.39
C VAL A 725 -29.10 19.31 -20.85
N GLU A 726 -29.23 18.98 -22.14
CA GLU A 726 -28.67 17.76 -22.71
C GLU A 726 -27.14 17.80 -22.73
N MET A 727 -26.57 18.95 -23.11
CA MET A 727 -25.12 19.14 -23.09
C MET A 727 -24.57 19.10 -21.66
N ALA A 728 -25.26 19.71 -20.70
CA ALA A 728 -24.89 19.63 -19.29
C ALA A 728 -24.83 18.16 -18.80
N ALA A 729 -25.83 17.35 -19.16
CA ALA A 729 -25.86 15.93 -18.83
C ALA A 729 -24.72 15.16 -19.52
N LEU A 730 -24.48 15.38 -20.82
CA LEU A 730 -23.38 14.75 -21.56
C LEU A 730 -22.03 15.04 -20.90
N LEU A 731 -21.73 16.31 -20.63
CA LEU A 731 -20.44 16.73 -20.07
C LEU A 731 -20.19 16.10 -18.69
N ARG A 732 -21.25 15.89 -17.89
CA ARG A 732 -21.18 15.21 -16.60
C ARG A 732 -21.00 13.71 -16.74
N VAL A 733 -21.86 13.03 -17.51
CA VAL A 733 -21.83 11.56 -17.69
C VAL A 733 -20.52 11.11 -18.33
N TRP A 734 -20.05 11.85 -19.35
CA TRP A 734 -18.83 11.51 -20.06
C TRP A 734 -17.57 12.07 -19.39
N LYS A 735 -17.71 12.76 -18.25
CA LYS A 735 -16.59 13.32 -17.49
C LYS A 735 -15.67 14.21 -18.35
N ALA A 736 -16.27 15.24 -18.95
CA ALA A 736 -15.57 16.16 -19.84
C ALA A 736 -14.46 16.95 -19.13
N PRO A 737 -13.36 17.30 -19.83
CA PRO A 737 -12.23 18.03 -19.24
C PRO A 737 -12.52 19.53 -19.11
N LEU A 738 -13.49 19.88 -18.27
CA LEU A 738 -14.03 21.25 -18.14
C LEU A 738 -13.02 22.28 -17.64
N LEU A 739 -12.00 21.85 -16.90
CA LEU A 739 -11.00 22.73 -16.29
C LEU A 739 -9.73 22.88 -17.16
N GLN A 740 -9.75 22.40 -18.40
CA GLN A 740 -8.59 22.44 -19.27
C GLN A 740 -8.29 23.85 -19.79
N SER A 741 -7.06 24.29 -19.54
CA SER A 741 -6.50 25.56 -20.04
C SER A 741 -5.07 25.29 -20.54
N VAL A 742 -4.90 24.90 -21.81
CA VAL A 742 -3.57 24.57 -22.37
C VAL A 742 -3.26 25.46 -23.57
N GLY A 743 -2.21 26.28 -23.46
CA GLY A 743 -1.75 27.17 -24.54
C GLY A 743 -2.79 28.23 -24.92
N ASN A 744 -2.93 28.50 -26.22
CA ASN A 744 -3.93 29.44 -26.76
C ASN A 744 -5.36 28.86 -26.81
N GLU A 745 -5.54 27.58 -26.46
CA GLU A 745 -6.81 26.87 -26.53
C GLU A 745 -7.38 26.70 -25.11
N ASN A 746 -8.32 27.59 -24.75
CA ASN A 746 -8.84 27.68 -23.39
C ASN A 746 -10.27 27.13 -23.29
N HIS A 747 -10.41 25.79 -23.26
CA HIS A 747 -11.71 25.14 -23.10
C HIS A 747 -12.45 25.63 -21.84
N ARG A 748 -11.74 25.85 -20.73
CA ARG A 748 -12.30 26.44 -19.50
C ARG A 748 -12.98 27.78 -19.80
N SER A 749 -12.34 28.66 -20.57
CA SER A 749 -12.96 29.93 -20.99
C SER A 749 -14.20 29.74 -21.86
N ASN A 750 -14.19 28.78 -22.80
CA ASN A 750 -15.35 28.51 -23.66
C ASN A 750 -16.53 27.92 -22.85
N VAL A 751 -16.24 27.06 -21.88
CA VAL A 751 -17.24 26.53 -20.94
C VAL A 751 -17.80 27.66 -20.07
N VAL A 752 -16.96 28.54 -19.52
CA VAL A 752 -17.43 29.70 -18.73
C VAL A 752 -18.27 30.65 -19.58
N ALA A 753 -17.88 30.93 -20.82
CA ALA A 753 -18.66 31.76 -21.75
C ALA A 753 -20.03 31.13 -22.10
N TRP A 754 -20.09 29.81 -22.24
CA TRP A 754 -21.34 29.08 -22.41
C TRP A 754 -22.20 29.11 -21.14
N LEU A 755 -21.61 28.89 -19.98
CA LEU A 755 -22.30 28.99 -18.68
C LEU A 755 -22.85 30.40 -18.44
N HIS A 756 -22.14 31.46 -18.83
CA HIS A 756 -22.62 32.82 -18.71
C HIS A 756 -23.99 33.03 -19.38
N LYS A 757 -24.28 32.30 -20.47
CA LYS A 757 -25.57 32.35 -21.17
C LYS A 757 -26.62 31.39 -20.59
N HIS A 758 -26.21 30.30 -19.94
CA HIS A 758 -27.08 29.15 -19.66
C HIS A 758 -27.02 28.59 -18.24
N TRP A 759 -26.28 29.18 -17.31
CA TRP A 759 -26.02 28.61 -15.97
C TRP A 759 -27.29 28.26 -15.19
N MET A 760 -28.37 29.04 -15.29
CA MET A 760 -29.64 28.76 -14.61
C MET A 760 -30.28 27.43 -15.08
N LYS A 761 -30.07 27.02 -16.34
CA LYS A 761 -30.54 25.74 -16.88
C LYS A 761 -29.55 24.60 -16.62
N VAL A 762 -28.26 24.91 -16.58
CA VAL A 762 -27.17 23.93 -16.45
C VAL A 762 -26.98 23.47 -15.01
N LEU A 763 -27.02 24.40 -14.06
CA LEU A 763 -26.70 24.12 -12.67
C LEU A 763 -27.67 23.10 -12.03
N PRO A 764 -28.99 23.14 -12.25
CA PRO A 764 -29.90 22.09 -11.78
C PRO A 764 -29.49 20.69 -12.24
N VAL A 765 -29.07 20.52 -13.49
CA VAL A 765 -28.60 19.24 -14.04
C VAL A 765 -27.28 18.80 -13.39
N TRP A 766 -26.37 19.73 -13.13
CA TRP A 766 -25.06 19.44 -12.53
C TRP A 766 -25.14 19.15 -11.03
N LEU A 767 -26.15 19.68 -10.33
CA LEU A 767 -26.33 19.51 -8.89
C LEU A 767 -27.34 18.42 -8.53
N ALA A 768 -28.13 17.94 -9.50
CA ALA A 768 -29.08 16.87 -9.26
C ALA A 768 -28.38 15.59 -8.80
N SER A 769 -28.92 14.97 -7.74
CA SER A 769 -28.48 13.66 -7.24
C SER A 769 -28.82 12.53 -8.20
N GLU A 770 -29.86 12.73 -9.03
CA GLU A 770 -30.37 11.79 -10.02
C GLU A 770 -30.71 12.55 -11.31
N GLY A 771 -30.60 11.87 -12.45
CA GLY A 771 -30.91 12.44 -13.75
C GLY A 771 -30.59 11.46 -14.85
N PHE A 772 -30.92 11.81 -16.10
CA PHE A 772 -30.67 10.94 -17.24
C PHE A 772 -30.11 11.72 -18.43
N LEU A 773 -29.15 11.11 -19.12
CA LEU A 773 -28.77 11.48 -20.47
C LEU A 773 -29.63 10.68 -21.45
N THR A 774 -30.33 11.39 -22.32
CA THR A 774 -31.07 10.82 -23.44
C THR A 774 -30.28 11.00 -24.73
N ALA A 775 -30.10 9.92 -25.49
CA ALA A 775 -29.47 9.96 -26.80
C ALA A 775 -30.30 9.16 -27.83
N PRO A 776 -30.28 9.53 -29.12
CA PRO A 776 -31.01 8.81 -30.15
C PRO A 776 -30.65 7.31 -30.18
N GLY A 777 -31.64 6.43 -30.12
CA GLY A 777 -31.44 4.98 -30.17
C GLY A 777 -30.87 4.34 -28.89
N MET A 778 -30.99 5.03 -27.76
CA MET A 778 -30.56 4.58 -26.43
C MET A 778 -31.71 4.66 -25.41
N GLY A 779 -31.73 3.75 -24.43
CA GLY A 779 -32.48 3.95 -23.19
C GLY A 779 -31.88 5.10 -22.36
N GLN A 780 -32.58 5.52 -21.30
CA GLN A 780 -32.07 6.57 -20.41
C GLN A 780 -30.79 6.11 -19.70
N THR A 781 -29.70 6.86 -19.87
CA THR A 781 -28.45 6.60 -19.13
C THR A 781 -28.44 7.43 -17.85
N PRO A 782 -28.33 6.82 -16.66
CA PRO A 782 -28.34 7.57 -15.41
C PRO A 782 -27.12 8.48 -15.30
N VAL A 783 -27.33 9.69 -14.82
CA VAL A 783 -26.27 10.62 -14.46
C VAL A 783 -25.57 10.10 -13.20
N PRO A 784 -24.22 10.06 -13.15
CA PRO A 784 -23.50 9.65 -11.96
C PRO A 784 -23.91 10.44 -10.73
N LYS A 785 -23.99 9.76 -9.58
CA LYS A 785 -24.26 10.43 -8.29
C LYS A 785 -23.28 11.57 -8.07
N LEU A 786 -23.75 12.61 -7.39
CA LEU A 786 -22.95 13.79 -7.09
C LEU A 786 -21.80 13.42 -6.15
N ASP A 787 -20.57 13.42 -6.65
CA ASP A 787 -19.35 13.22 -5.86
C ASP A 787 -18.63 14.54 -5.58
N ASP A 788 -17.70 14.52 -4.63
CA ASP A 788 -16.99 15.73 -4.21
C ASP A 788 -16.05 16.27 -5.27
N GLU A 789 -15.56 15.44 -6.19
CA GLU A 789 -14.71 15.88 -7.30
C GLU A 789 -15.52 16.72 -8.29
N TRP A 790 -16.72 16.27 -8.66
CA TRP A 790 -17.62 17.03 -9.50
C TRP A 790 -18.04 18.34 -8.84
N LYS A 791 -18.37 18.32 -7.54
CA LYS A 791 -18.67 19.55 -6.79
C LYS A 791 -17.53 20.57 -6.87
N ARG A 792 -16.26 20.13 -6.76
CA ARG A 792 -15.08 21.01 -6.91
C ARG A 792 -14.95 21.59 -8.32
N VAL A 793 -15.25 20.81 -9.35
CA VAL A 793 -15.24 21.29 -10.75
C VAL A 793 -16.29 22.38 -10.95
N VAL A 794 -17.53 22.12 -10.51
CA VAL A 794 -18.61 23.11 -10.58
C VAL A 794 -18.23 24.36 -9.77
N HIS A 795 -17.68 24.19 -8.57
CA HIS A 795 -17.16 25.28 -7.75
C HIS A 795 -16.15 26.16 -8.50
N ALA A 796 -15.13 25.55 -9.12
CA ALA A 796 -14.09 26.27 -9.85
C ALA A 796 -14.68 27.08 -11.01
N LEU A 797 -15.60 26.50 -11.78
CA LEU A 797 -16.28 27.20 -12.88
C LEU A 797 -17.18 28.33 -12.38
N MET A 798 -17.86 28.15 -11.24
CA MET A 798 -18.68 29.20 -10.62
C MET A 798 -17.84 30.33 -10.03
N THR A 799 -16.62 30.03 -9.60
CA THR A 799 -15.64 31.02 -9.12
C THR A 799 -15.16 31.92 -10.26
N ASP A 800 -14.97 31.36 -11.46
CA ASP A 800 -14.63 32.15 -12.66
C ASP A 800 -15.83 32.96 -13.16
N LEU A 801 -17.01 32.34 -13.18
CA LEU A 801 -18.22 32.95 -13.72
C LEU A 801 -18.79 34.06 -12.80
N GLN A 802 -18.72 33.85 -11.49
CA GLN A 802 -19.33 34.69 -10.44
C GLN A 802 -20.78 35.14 -10.75
N PRO A 803 -21.70 34.21 -11.06
CA PRO A 803 -23.03 34.56 -11.54
C PRO A 803 -23.79 35.47 -10.56
N SER A 804 -24.61 36.35 -11.11
CA SER A 804 -25.55 37.19 -10.37
C SER A 804 -26.98 36.75 -10.66
N ILE A 805 -27.82 36.77 -9.63
CA ILE A 805 -29.23 36.40 -9.74
C ILE A 805 -30.08 37.60 -9.35
N ARG A 806 -31.03 37.95 -10.23
CA ARG A 806 -31.95 39.07 -9.96
C ARG A 806 -33.11 38.62 -9.07
N PRO A 807 -33.69 39.50 -8.26
CA PRO A 807 -34.86 39.17 -7.41
C PRO A 807 -36.04 38.55 -8.18
N GLU A 808 -36.22 38.92 -9.44
CA GLU A 808 -37.27 38.39 -10.33
C GLU A 808 -37.02 36.92 -10.75
N GLN A 809 -35.76 36.48 -10.78
CA GLN A 809 -35.35 35.17 -11.28
C GLN A 809 -35.23 34.13 -10.18
N VAL A 810 -35.12 34.57 -8.91
CA VAL A 810 -34.82 33.70 -7.77
C VAL A 810 -35.85 32.59 -7.56
N GLN A 811 -37.13 32.87 -7.80
CA GLN A 811 -38.20 31.89 -7.67
C GLN A 811 -38.00 30.72 -8.63
N CYS A 812 -37.89 31.02 -9.94
CA CYS A 812 -37.73 30.01 -10.98
C CYS A 812 -36.49 29.14 -10.70
N PHE A 813 -35.39 29.79 -10.33
CA PHE A 813 -34.13 29.10 -10.06
C PHE A 813 -34.19 28.21 -8.80
N VAL A 814 -34.82 28.66 -7.73
CA VAL A 814 -35.04 27.84 -6.51
C VAL A 814 -35.95 26.65 -6.83
N ASP A 815 -37.01 26.87 -7.60
CA ASP A 815 -37.96 25.82 -7.98
C ASP A 815 -37.30 24.75 -8.87
N ASP A 816 -36.46 25.15 -9.82
CA ASP A 816 -35.70 24.25 -10.68
C ASP A 816 -34.66 23.43 -9.89
N LEU A 817 -33.94 24.06 -8.97
CA LEU A 817 -32.91 23.38 -8.18
C LEU A 817 -33.49 22.47 -7.09
N ALA A 818 -34.64 22.85 -6.52
CA ALA A 818 -35.36 22.09 -5.49
C ALA A 818 -36.51 21.25 -6.08
N ALA A 819 -36.48 20.88 -7.36
CA ALA A 819 -37.56 20.18 -8.04
C ALA A 819 -37.94 18.84 -7.35
N SER A 820 -36.97 18.13 -6.77
CA SER A 820 -37.18 16.91 -5.97
C SER A 820 -37.92 17.16 -4.64
N SER A 821 -37.99 18.41 -4.20
CA SER A 821 -38.65 18.88 -2.98
C SER A 821 -39.87 19.77 -3.28
N SER A 822 -40.44 19.66 -4.49
CA SER A 822 -41.53 20.50 -5.03
C SER A 822 -42.80 20.56 -4.15
N ASN A 823 -43.05 19.56 -3.30
CA ASN A 823 -44.19 19.53 -2.38
C ASN A 823 -43.98 20.33 -1.07
N GLN A 824 -42.82 20.95 -0.86
CA GLN A 824 -42.50 21.67 0.37
C GLN A 824 -42.81 23.18 0.29
N LYS A 825 -42.88 23.83 1.46
CA LYS A 825 -43.10 25.27 1.55
C LYS A 825 -41.97 26.05 0.85
N PRO A 826 -42.22 27.26 0.32
CA PRO A 826 -41.19 28.09 -0.33
C PRO A 826 -39.92 28.26 0.53
N ASP A 827 -40.07 28.40 1.85
CA ASP A 827 -38.96 28.58 2.80
C ASP A 827 -38.06 27.34 2.89
N ASP A 828 -38.66 26.15 2.86
CA ASP A 828 -37.93 24.88 2.88
C ASP A 828 -37.20 24.67 1.55
N ARG A 829 -37.85 24.96 0.41
CA ARG A 829 -37.23 24.92 -0.93
C ARG A 829 -36.03 25.86 -1.04
N LEU A 830 -36.16 27.09 -0.52
CA LEU A 830 -35.05 28.03 -0.43
C LEU A 830 -33.92 27.46 0.45
N GLY A 831 -34.25 26.88 1.60
CA GLY A 831 -33.28 26.19 2.46
C GLY A 831 -32.51 25.10 1.72
N PHE A 832 -33.19 24.17 1.05
CA PHE A 832 -32.56 23.11 0.25
C PHE A 832 -31.66 23.67 -0.86
N CYS A 833 -32.12 24.71 -1.57
CA CYS A 833 -31.33 25.39 -2.58
C CYS A 833 -30.05 26.00 -1.98
N LEU A 834 -30.14 26.70 -0.85
CA LEU A 834 -28.98 27.32 -0.19
C LEU A 834 -27.98 26.28 0.32
N LEU A 835 -28.44 25.13 0.80
CA LEU A 835 -27.56 24.04 1.22
C LEU A 835 -26.80 23.44 0.03
N ALA A 836 -27.51 23.12 -1.05
CA ALA A 836 -26.91 22.60 -2.27
C ALA A 836 -25.89 23.59 -2.87
N LEU A 837 -26.20 24.89 -2.81
CA LEU A 837 -25.30 25.94 -3.26
C LEU A 837 -24.14 26.20 -2.30
N ALA A 838 -24.33 26.17 -0.98
CA ALA A 838 -23.26 26.44 -0.03
C ALA A 838 -22.12 25.40 -0.16
N ASP A 839 -22.47 24.16 -0.48
CA ASP A 839 -21.52 23.08 -0.72
C ASP A 839 -20.67 23.27 -1.99
N ILE A 840 -21.06 24.18 -2.90
CA ILE A 840 -20.48 24.27 -4.26
C ILE A 840 -20.08 25.69 -4.67
N SER A 841 -20.84 26.71 -4.28
CA SER A 841 -20.52 28.12 -4.46
C SER A 841 -21.20 28.90 -3.34
N PRO A 842 -20.52 29.06 -2.17
CA PRO A 842 -21.08 29.81 -1.06
C PRO A 842 -21.37 31.27 -1.44
N LEU A 843 -20.68 31.82 -2.45
CA LEU A 843 -20.93 33.16 -2.96
C LEU A 843 -22.26 33.22 -3.70
N LEU A 844 -22.56 32.25 -4.56
CA LEU A 844 -23.85 32.16 -5.23
C LEU A 844 -24.96 31.91 -4.22
N ALA A 845 -24.74 31.08 -3.19
CA ALA A 845 -25.70 30.90 -2.09
C ALA A 845 -26.02 32.24 -1.41
N ALA A 846 -25.00 33.04 -1.08
CA ALA A 846 -25.18 34.36 -0.47
C ALA A 846 -25.91 35.36 -1.38
N LYS A 847 -25.60 35.36 -2.68
CA LYS A 847 -26.30 36.19 -3.68
C LYS A 847 -27.76 35.76 -3.86
N THR A 848 -28.04 34.45 -3.91
CA THR A 848 -29.40 33.89 -3.99
C THR A 848 -30.22 34.26 -2.76
N LEU A 849 -29.66 34.14 -1.55
CA LEU A 849 -30.34 34.58 -0.33
C LEU A 849 -30.62 36.08 -0.34
N SER A 850 -29.64 36.90 -0.75
CA SER A 850 -29.82 38.36 -0.85
C SER A 850 -30.91 38.75 -1.84
N ALA A 851 -30.94 38.09 -3.02
CA ALA A 851 -31.97 38.31 -4.02
C ALA A 851 -33.35 37.83 -3.55
N ALA A 852 -33.42 36.71 -2.82
CA ALA A 852 -34.67 36.21 -2.22
C ALA A 852 -35.24 37.18 -1.18
N LEU A 853 -34.40 37.77 -0.33
CA LEU A 853 -34.79 38.79 0.67
C LEU A 853 -35.31 40.09 0.03
N GLN A 854 -34.95 40.35 -1.22
CA GLN A 854 -35.42 41.51 -2.00
C GLN A 854 -36.62 41.18 -2.90
N SER A 855 -36.97 39.90 -3.05
CA SER A 855 -38.01 39.41 -3.94
C SER A 855 -39.34 39.20 -3.22
N PRO A 856 -40.50 39.38 -3.89
CA PRO A 856 -41.80 38.96 -3.37
C PRO A 856 -41.98 37.43 -3.32
N PHE A 857 -41.04 36.65 -3.88
CA PHE A 857 -41.04 35.17 -3.91
C PHE A 857 -41.37 34.55 -2.55
N VAL A 858 -40.88 35.16 -1.47
CA VAL A 858 -41.26 34.77 -0.11
C VAL A 858 -41.95 35.94 0.54
N SER A 859 -43.24 36.08 0.28
CA SER A 859 -44.10 37.19 0.66
C SER A 859 -44.35 37.37 2.18
N ASN A 860 -43.47 36.81 3.04
CA ASN A 860 -43.37 37.08 4.49
C ASN A 860 -41.95 36.80 5.07
N LEU A 861 -40.86 36.97 4.30
CA LEU A 861 -39.47 36.67 4.73
C LEU A 861 -38.99 37.44 5.98
N LYS A 862 -39.60 38.58 6.37
CA LYS A 862 -39.22 39.28 7.62
C LYS A 862 -39.58 38.50 8.89
N ALA A 863 -40.60 37.63 8.83
CA ALA A 863 -41.02 36.78 9.95
C ALA A 863 -40.48 35.35 9.83
N ALA A 864 -40.62 34.72 8.65
CA ALA A 864 -40.16 33.34 8.40
C ALA A 864 -38.66 33.24 8.04
N GLY A 865 -38.08 34.31 7.49
CA GLY A 865 -36.65 34.37 7.16
C GLY A 865 -35.75 34.37 8.37
N LYS A 866 -36.25 34.78 9.54
CA LYS A 866 -35.52 34.60 10.81
C LYS A 866 -35.30 33.12 11.11
N ASP A 867 -36.28 32.27 10.82
CA ASP A 867 -36.17 30.83 11.05
C ASP A 867 -35.24 30.15 10.04
N VAL A 868 -35.36 30.48 8.75
CA VAL A 868 -34.43 29.97 7.71
C VAL A 868 -33.01 30.45 8.01
N PHE A 869 -32.84 31.73 8.34
CA PHE A 869 -31.53 32.31 8.67
C PHE A 869 -30.95 31.69 9.95
N ALA A 870 -31.75 31.49 10.99
CA ALA A 870 -31.32 30.82 12.22
C ALA A 870 -30.90 29.37 11.98
N LYS A 871 -31.65 28.62 11.16
CA LYS A 871 -31.29 27.26 10.73
C LYS A 871 -29.97 27.24 9.95
N MET A 872 -29.81 28.13 8.97
CA MET A 872 -28.57 28.23 8.19
C MET A 872 -27.37 28.58 9.08
N ARG A 873 -27.52 29.54 10.00
CA ARG A 873 -26.44 29.90 10.95
C ARG A 873 -26.05 28.76 11.88
N ALA A 874 -27.00 27.90 12.27
CA ALA A 874 -26.70 26.71 13.05
C ALA A 874 -25.86 25.69 12.26
N TRP A 875 -26.05 25.62 10.94
CA TRP A 875 -25.35 24.66 10.07
C TRP A 875 -24.03 25.20 9.51
N PHE A 876 -23.85 26.53 9.49
CA PHE A 876 -22.67 27.22 8.96
C PHE A 876 -22.03 28.14 10.02
N PRO A 877 -21.38 27.59 11.05
CA PRO A 877 -20.75 28.39 12.09
C PRO A 877 -19.52 29.17 11.56
N CYS A 878 -19.36 30.42 11.98
CA CYS A 878 -18.23 31.29 11.62
C CYS A 878 -17.45 31.82 12.85
N ARG A 879 -17.43 31.01 13.92
CA ARG A 879 -16.76 31.32 15.20
C ARG A 879 -15.24 31.40 15.06
N GLU A 880 -14.60 32.09 15.99
CA GLU A 880 -13.15 32.27 15.98
C GLU A 880 -12.37 30.97 16.15
N GLU A 881 -12.85 30.06 16.99
CA GLU A 881 -12.27 28.73 17.19
C GLU A 881 -12.20 27.94 15.86
N THR A 882 -13.28 27.95 15.08
CA THR A 882 -13.33 27.32 13.75
C THR A 882 -12.35 27.99 12.78
N ALA A 883 -12.20 29.30 12.85
CA ALA A 883 -11.24 30.03 12.02
C ALA A 883 -9.79 29.66 12.34
N ILE A 884 -9.45 29.54 13.62
CA ILE A 884 -8.12 29.10 14.09
C ILE A 884 -7.85 27.67 13.60
N GLU A 885 -8.79 26.75 13.82
CA GLU A 885 -8.64 25.36 13.43
C GLU A 885 -8.41 25.20 11.92
N LEU A 886 -9.22 25.88 11.10
CA LEU A 886 -9.08 25.85 9.64
C LEU A 886 -7.76 26.49 9.18
N ALA A 887 -7.35 27.60 9.78
CA ALA A 887 -6.08 28.26 9.45
C ALA A 887 -4.87 27.37 9.79
N LEU A 888 -4.93 26.64 10.91
CA LEU A 888 -3.89 25.68 11.30
C LEU A 888 -3.80 24.50 10.31
N ARG A 889 -4.95 23.92 9.94
CA ARG A 889 -5.02 22.83 8.95
C ARG A 889 -4.49 23.22 7.57
N HIS A 890 -4.68 24.48 7.17
CA HIS A 890 -4.26 25.00 5.87
C HIS A 890 -2.91 25.74 5.91
N GLY A 891 -1.91 25.13 6.56
CA GLY A 891 -0.52 25.60 6.53
C GLY A 891 -0.08 26.39 7.76
N ASN A 892 -0.64 26.06 8.94
CA ASN A 892 -0.24 26.63 10.24
C ASN A 892 -0.33 28.17 10.29
N ARG A 893 -1.41 28.73 9.74
CA ARG A 893 -1.67 30.17 9.67
C ARG A 893 -2.55 30.65 10.83
N ASP A 894 -2.68 31.97 10.97
CA ASP A 894 -3.61 32.58 11.93
C ASP A 894 -5.02 32.75 11.37
N SER A 895 -5.99 32.94 12.26
CA SER A 895 -7.39 33.15 11.91
C SER A 895 -7.64 34.46 11.16
N GLU A 896 -6.79 35.47 11.37
CA GLU A 896 -6.89 36.77 10.70
C GLU A 896 -6.64 36.62 9.19
N TRP A 897 -5.61 35.88 8.80
CA TRP A 897 -5.32 35.54 7.40
C TRP A 897 -6.50 34.82 6.73
N LEU A 898 -7.11 33.86 7.43
CA LEU A 898 -8.26 33.12 6.90
C LEU A 898 -9.44 34.06 6.65
N ARG A 899 -9.74 34.98 7.57
CA ARG A 899 -10.81 35.96 7.43
C ARG A 899 -10.54 36.98 6.32
N ARG A 900 -9.30 37.46 6.19
CA ARG A 900 -8.89 38.37 5.10
C ARG A 900 -9.00 37.71 3.72
N SER A 901 -8.89 36.38 3.67
CA SER A 901 -9.09 35.60 2.45
C SER A 901 -10.56 35.58 2.01
N ILE A 902 -11.53 35.92 2.86
CA ILE A 902 -12.94 35.99 2.48
C ILE A 902 -13.29 37.43 2.09
N PRO A 903 -13.54 37.73 0.80
CA PRO A 903 -13.93 39.07 0.39
C PRO A 903 -15.30 39.47 0.97
N SER A 904 -15.50 40.74 1.28
CA SER A 904 -16.82 41.22 1.75
C SER A 904 -17.84 41.22 0.62
N LEU A 905 -19.11 40.94 0.92
CA LEU A 905 -20.19 41.00 -0.08
C LEU A 905 -20.28 42.39 -0.73
N GLN A 906 -20.16 43.44 0.07
CA GLN A 906 -20.16 44.82 -0.41
C GLN A 906 -19.01 45.07 -1.39
N SER A 907 -17.83 44.48 -1.17
CA SER A 907 -16.72 44.62 -2.11
C SER A 907 -16.99 43.95 -3.46
N LEU A 908 -17.79 42.89 -3.48
CA LEU A 908 -18.14 42.08 -4.66
C LEU A 908 -19.41 42.54 -5.40
N GLU A 909 -20.15 43.51 -4.85
CA GLU A 909 -21.32 44.11 -5.51
C GLU A 909 -20.97 44.98 -6.72
N TYR A 910 -19.71 45.41 -6.82
CA TYR A 910 -19.20 46.11 -7.99
C TYR A 910 -18.76 45.10 -9.06
N GLU A 911 -19.33 45.18 -10.26
CA GLU A 911 -19.00 44.29 -11.38
C GLU A 911 -17.49 44.32 -11.68
N ASN A 912 -16.90 43.14 -11.95
CA ASN A 912 -15.50 42.89 -12.35
C ASN A 912 -14.41 42.81 -11.26
N LYS A 913 -14.72 42.54 -9.99
CA LYS A 913 -13.65 42.22 -9.03
C LYS A 913 -13.22 40.75 -9.09
N THR A 914 -11.92 40.53 -9.24
CA THR A 914 -11.28 39.23 -9.11
C THR A 914 -11.29 38.79 -7.64
N LEU A 915 -11.72 37.55 -7.38
CA LEU A 915 -11.66 36.97 -6.05
C LEU A 915 -10.19 36.81 -5.61
N PRO A 916 -9.88 36.94 -4.31
CA PRO A 916 -8.54 36.67 -3.80
C PRO A 916 -8.09 35.25 -4.17
N LEU A 917 -6.83 35.06 -4.56
CA LEU A 917 -6.30 33.74 -4.91
C LEU A 917 -6.45 32.74 -3.76
N SER A 918 -6.20 33.20 -2.52
CA SER A 918 -6.39 32.39 -1.32
C SER A 918 -7.83 31.92 -1.17
N TYR A 919 -8.83 32.77 -1.48
CA TYR A 919 -10.23 32.36 -1.54
C TYR A 919 -10.43 31.23 -2.54
N CYS A 920 -10.00 31.43 -3.80
CA CYS A 920 -10.21 30.47 -4.90
C CYS A 920 -9.67 29.08 -4.56
N ARG A 921 -8.53 29.01 -3.85
CA ARG A 921 -7.88 27.75 -3.49
C ARG A 921 -8.42 27.14 -2.19
N LEU A 922 -8.66 27.94 -1.16
CA LEU A 922 -9.24 27.47 0.11
C LEU A 922 -10.66 26.95 -0.08
N SER A 923 -11.42 27.55 -0.99
CA SER A 923 -12.78 27.13 -1.32
C SER A 923 -12.86 25.79 -2.06
N GLY A 924 -11.74 25.15 -2.38
CA GLY A 924 -11.69 23.71 -2.65
C GLY A 924 -12.05 22.84 -1.45
N SER A 925 -11.86 23.33 -0.22
CA SER A 925 -12.23 22.67 1.05
C SER A 925 -13.71 22.92 1.40
N GLU A 926 -14.44 21.86 1.72
CA GLU A 926 -15.84 21.95 2.14
C GLU A 926 -15.99 22.76 3.43
N GLU A 927 -15.14 22.51 4.42
CA GLU A 927 -15.20 23.20 5.72
C GLU A 927 -14.98 24.70 5.55
N PHE A 928 -14.04 25.10 4.68
CA PHE A 928 -13.84 26.51 4.36
C PHE A 928 -15.05 27.11 3.63
N ARG A 929 -15.67 26.40 2.67
CA ARG A 929 -16.89 26.91 1.99
C ARG A 929 -18.01 27.17 2.99
N LYS A 930 -18.22 26.24 3.93
CA LYS A 930 -19.20 26.37 5.01
C LYS A 930 -18.90 27.58 5.91
N PHE A 931 -17.64 27.74 6.30
CA PHE A 931 -17.18 28.87 7.10
C PHE A 931 -17.36 30.22 6.35
N ALA A 932 -16.96 30.28 5.08
CA ALA A 932 -17.10 31.47 4.23
C ALA A 932 -18.57 31.87 4.05
N PHE A 933 -19.47 30.90 3.84
CA PHE A 933 -20.90 31.15 3.80
C PHE A 933 -21.40 31.70 5.15
N GLY A 934 -20.97 31.12 6.27
CA GLY A 934 -21.27 31.63 7.61
C GLY A 934 -20.84 33.08 7.84
N VAL A 935 -19.67 33.49 7.32
CA VAL A 935 -19.21 34.88 7.37
C VAL A 935 -20.13 35.80 6.57
N TRP A 936 -20.55 35.39 5.37
CA TRP A 936 -21.48 36.16 4.54
C TRP A 936 -22.91 36.20 5.09
N LEU A 937 -23.37 35.13 5.75
CA LEU A 937 -24.64 35.14 6.48
C LEU A 937 -24.66 36.27 7.52
N GLU A 938 -23.61 36.43 8.32
CA GLU A 938 -23.54 37.54 9.29
C GLU A 938 -23.56 38.93 8.62
N GLN A 939 -22.92 39.09 7.46
CA GLN A 939 -23.00 40.35 6.70
C GLN A 939 -24.42 40.62 6.18
N ILE A 940 -25.10 39.60 5.66
CA ILE A 940 -26.50 39.69 5.21
C ILE A 940 -27.42 40.06 6.40
N ARG A 941 -27.22 39.44 7.56
CA ARG A 941 -27.99 39.75 8.78
C ARG A 941 -27.89 41.22 9.16
N GLN A 942 -26.66 41.75 9.16
CA GLN A 942 -26.39 43.16 9.47
C GLN A 942 -27.04 44.09 8.44
N ARG A 943 -26.96 43.75 7.15
CA ARG A 943 -27.53 44.55 6.05
C ARG A 943 -29.06 44.63 6.09
N PHE A 944 -29.73 43.52 6.41
CA PHE A 944 -31.21 43.43 6.36
C PHE A 944 -31.89 43.53 7.74
N HIS A 945 -31.12 43.77 8.82
CA HIS A 945 -31.61 43.88 10.20
C HIS A 945 -32.43 42.68 10.68
N LEU A 946 -31.94 41.46 10.39
CA LEU A 946 -32.60 40.19 10.71
C LEU A 946 -32.32 39.69 12.14
#